data_AF-A0A5C8DAJ3-F1
#
_entry.id   AF-A0A5C8DAJ3-F1
#
_cell.length_a   1.000
_cell.length_b   1.000
_cell.length_c   1.000
_cell.angle_alpha   90.00
_cell.angle_beta   90.00
_cell.angle_gamma   90.00
#
_symmetry.space_group_name_H-M   'P 1'
#
loop_
_entity.id
_entity.type
_entity.pdbx_description
1 polymer ?
#
loop_
_entity_poly.entity_id
_entity_poly.type
_entity_poly.pdbx_seq_one_letter_code
_entity_poly.pdbx_strand_id
1 'polypeptide(L)'
;MLMNAFPTLAQDDAPSHFSFSYAGALTWVLFSILFVVFLAALVLKQKVKNIRNSRKRKTEEEQQRQLQQHLRNLNSKQIGEIINYKKRRSSNVLLPLLLIAVSTLVPVGKLLAQETGKPAGSLLGETGILITIVLLLIPILFAIIFLITKVVHALDQTKKRHKLEEAEKLAAYLRSLPEEEIDTQLKKRKAALDYSLTNRELSGNQAPEDEKGLLQINDQAGLPIVALKKKALPRPNVDPALSRLILWYLGCATFWLLFGTTIGEYVGIKFVAPDADHVSWLSFGRLRPVHTNAVFWGWASLGMLGLGYYVVPRVSNTKLANIKYGWYALWLINAAVILGSICLMAGINNGGGEYREYIWPVMLLFAAGIVMTLVIFLQTIARRTTKEIYISNWYIVAAIIFAIVITLVAYIPYWQNGLGETIVQGYYMHQGVGMWFMLFTLGIVYYFLPQQLNKPIYSYSLGILAFWTQILFYTLIGTHHFVFSSIPWWLQTVAIVGSAGMAIPVIAGTTNFIMTFKGAWYKIKDSYTLPFFLVGVIFYFTGSMQGTAEAFRSTNLIWHFTDFTVAHSHLTMYGIICFFLWAGIYAVIPRLTGKEAPQITIGAHFWLALVGLMFYTVPLMYGSTLKGLLWMEGKPFIDGVIKMAPYWLWRAIGGSLMWLSHLFFAYNMYKMMVAKPVVDVRETAIQKLNGPTASTHSIV
;
A
#
# COMPACT_ATOMS: atom_id res chain seq x y z
N MET A 1 -63.49 17.33 30.73
CA MET A 1 -62.75 18.53 31.16
C MET A 1 -61.27 18.18 31.19
N LEU A 2 -60.42 18.97 30.53
CA LEU A 2 -58.94 18.96 30.63
C LEU A 2 -58.19 17.62 30.44
N MET A 3 -57.60 17.45 29.25
CA MET A 3 -56.14 17.34 29.13
C MET A 3 -55.72 18.01 27.81
N ASN A 4 -55.03 19.14 27.90
CA ASN A 4 -54.57 19.88 26.72
C ASN A 4 -53.41 19.15 26.05
N ALA A 5 -53.46 19.08 24.72
CA ALA A 5 -52.29 18.72 23.93
C ALA A 5 -51.19 19.78 24.11
N PHE A 6 -50.00 19.37 24.53
CA PHE A 6 -48.80 20.16 24.31
C PHE A 6 -48.43 20.03 22.83
N PRO A 7 -48.41 21.11 22.03
CA PRO A 7 -47.80 21.05 20.72
C PRO A 7 -46.30 20.88 20.92
N THR A 8 -45.76 19.70 20.58
CA THR A 8 -44.33 19.55 20.34
C THR A 8 -44.00 20.35 19.09
N LEU A 9 -43.65 21.62 19.28
CA LEU A 9 -42.96 22.41 18.28
C LEU A 9 -41.66 21.68 17.96
N ALA A 10 -41.65 20.96 16.83
CA ALA A 10 -40.41 20.56 16.20
C ALA A 10 -39.66 21.86 15.89
N GLN A 11 -38.57 22.09 16.61
CA GLN A 11 -37.67 23.18 16.32
C GLN A 11 -37.02 22.83 14.96
N ASP A 12 -37.25 23.67 13.95
CA ASP A 12 -36.60 23.58 12.64
C ASP A 12 -35.09 23.86 12.79
N ASP A 13 -34.37 22.91 13.39
CA ASP A 13 -32.91 22.89 13.44
C ASP A 13 -32.40 22.62 12.02
N ALA A 14 -32.24 23.71 11.27
CA ALA A 14 -31.67 23.71 9.94
C ALA A 14 -30.40 22.83 9.92
N PRO A 15 -30.25 21.90 8.96
CA PRO A 15 -29.17 20.94 8.98
C PRO A 15 -27.84 21.68 9.04
N SER A 16 -27.02 21.33 10.05
CA SER A 16 -25.66 21.84 10.25
C SER A 16 -24.95 22.05 8.91
N HIS A 17 -24.28 23.19 8.73
CA HIS A 17 -23.49 23.46 7.50
C HIS A 17 -22.39 22.41 7.22
N PHE A 18 -22.09 21.54 8.20
CA PHE A 18 -21.18 20.39 8.09
C PHE A 18 -21.90 19.03 7.88
N SER A 19 -23.23 19.02 7.79
CA SER A 19 -24.03 17.84 7.44
C SER A 19 -23.83 17.48 5.97
N PHE A 20 -23.72 16.19 5.66
CA PHE A 20 -23.69 15.68 4.29
C PHE A 20 -25.00 15.94 3.50
N SER A 21 -26.08 16.37 4.16
CA SER A 21 -27.31 16.82 3.49
C SER A 21 -27.25 18.27 2.98
N TYR A 22 -26.27 19.08 3.43
CA TYR A 22 -26.15 20.47 3.01
C TYR A 22 -25.38 20.58 1.69
N ALA A 23 -25.96 21.25 0.68
CA ALA A 23 -25.33 21.42 -0.64
C ALA A 23 -23.95 22.10 -0.60
N GLY A 24 -23.70 22.93 0.43
CA GLY A 24 -22.40 23.56 0.68
C GLY A 24 -21.38 22.66 1.39
N ALA A 25 -21.73 21.46 1.85
CA ALA A 25 -20.76 20.57 2.51
C ALA A 25 -19.64 20.14 1.56
N LEU A 26 -19.95 19.90 0.28
CA LEU A 26 -18.93 19.59 -0.72
C LEU A 26 -18.04 20.81 -1.04
N THR A 27 -18.60 22.03 -1.07
CA THR A 27 -17.78 23.23 -1.23
C THR A 27 -16.90 23.47 -0.01
N TRP A 28 -17.35 23.15 1.22
CA TRP A 28 -16.50 23.16 2.42
C TRP A 28 -15.39 22.10 2.39
N VAL A 29 -15.65 20.89 1.90
CA VAL A 29 -14.63 19.84 1.74
C VAL A 29 -13.60 20.25 0.67
N LEU A 30 -14.06 20.66 -0.51
CA LEU A 30 -13.17 21.14 -1.59
C LEU A 30 -12.39 22.39 -1.17
N PHE A 31 -13.03 23.34 -0.47
CA PHE A 31 -12.37 24.51 0.10
C PHE A 31 -11.32 24.10 1.14
N SER A 32 -11.64 23.17 2.06
CA SER A 32 -10.68 22.67 3.05
C SER A 32 -9.47 22.02 2.40
N ILE A 33 -9.67 21.31 1.29
CA ILE A 33 -8.59 20.65 0.53
C ILE A 33 -7.76 21.66 -0.25
N LEU A 34 -8.39 22.58 -0.97
CA LEU A 34 -7.72 23.71 -1.61
C LEU A 34 -6.97 24.57 -0.60
N PHE A 35 -7.52 24.78 0.59
CA PHE A 35 -6.91 25.52 1.69
C PHE A 35 -5.71 24.79 2.29
N VAL A 36 -5.78 23.46 2.48
CA VAL A 36 -4.63 22.63 2.90
C VAL A 36 -3.53 22.63 1.83
N VAL A 37 -3.88 22.48 0.55
CA VAL A 37 -2.93 22.54 -0.57
C VAL A 37 -2.33 23.95 -0.70
N PHE A 38 -3.11 25.00 -0.51
CA PHE A 38 -2.69 26.40 -0.53
C PHE A 38 -1.77 26.73 0.66
N LEU A 39 -2.12 26.31 1.88
CA LEU A 39 -1.25 26.41 3.06
C LEU A 39 0.06 25.68 2.84
N ALA A 40 0.03 24.45 2.30
CA ALA A 40 1.23 23.70 1.96
C ALA A 40 2.07 24.43 0.89
N ALA A 41 1.44 24.97 -0.15
CA ALA A 41 2.10 25.77 -1.18
C ALA A 41 2.69 27.07 -0.62
N LEU A 42 2.03 27.74 0.33
CA LEU A 42 2.57 28.91 1.04
C LEU A 42 3.76 28.54 1.92
N VAL A 43 3.69 27.44 2.68
CA VAL A 43 4.82 26.93 3.50
C VAL A 43 6.00 26.56 2.61
N LEU A 44 5.76 25.89 1.48
CA LEU A 44 6.77 25.58 0.48
C LEU A 44 7.36 26.85 -0.15
N LYS A 45 6.53 27.78 -0.63
CA LYS A 45 6.93 29.07 -1.19
C LYS A 45 7.76 29.87 -0.19
N GLN A 46 7.40 29.88 1.10
CA GLN A 46 8.14 30.57 2.14
C GLN A 46 9.47 29.87 2.47
N LYS A 47 9.52 28.53 2.58
CA LYS A 47 10.79 27.79 2.72
C LYS A 47 11.71 28.02 1.51
N VAL A 48 11.18 27.97 0.29
CA VAL A 48 11.94 28.20 -0.96
C VAL A 48 12.39 29.66 -1.07
N LYS A 49 11.54 30.65 -0.74
CA LYS A 49 11.91 32.07 -0.70
C LYS A 49 13.03 32.32 0.32
N ASN A 50 12.95 31.71 1.50
CA ASN A 50 13.98 31.81 2.52
C ASN A 50 15.31 31.19 2.02
N ILE A 51 15.28 30.00 1.41
CA ILE A 51 16.48 29.37 0.83
C ILE A 51 17.05 30.18 -0.34
N ARG A 52 16.20 30.74 -1.22
CA ARG A 52 16.63 31.60 -2.33
C ARG A 52 17.26 32.90 -1.84
N ASN A 53 16.72 33.48 -0.76
CA ASN A 53 17.30 34.66 -0.12
C ASN A 53 18.62 34.34 0.58
N SER A 54 18.76 33.16 1.23
CA SER A 54 20.05 32.69 1.76
C SER A 54 21.08 32.42 0.65
N ARG A 55 20.65 31.96 -0.53
CA ARG A 55 21.50 31.72 -1.71
C ARG A 55 21.80 32.95 -2.57
N LYS A 56 21.21 34.13 -2.29
CA LYS A 56 21.66 35.36 -2.97
C LYS A 56 23.13 35.56 -2.64
N ARG A 57 23.96 35.73 -3.68
CA ARG A 57 25.40 35.91 -3.56
C ARG A 57 25.66 37.25 -2.86
N LYS A 58 25.92 37.21 -1.56
CA LYS A 58 26.26 38.38 -0.74
C LYS A 58 27.56 38.98 -1.24
N THR A 59 27.63 40.30 -1.32
CA THR A 59 28.89 41.04 -1.55
C THR A 59 29.88 40.74 -0.43
N GLU A 60 31.17 40.93 -0.69
CA GLU A 60 32.24 40.58 0.27
C GLU A 60 32.10 41.38 1.58
N GLU A 61 31.71 42.65 1.51
CA GLU A 61 31.39 43.49 2.67
C GLU A 61 30.23 42.93 3.53
N GLU A 62 29.17 42.41 2.91
CA GLU A 62 28.04 41.79 3.63
C GLU A 62 28.48 40.49 4.33
N GLN A 63 29.38 39.73 3.72
CA GLN A 63 29.94 38.53 4.33
C GLN A 63 30.82 38.88 5.54
N GLN A 64 31.70 39.89 5.42
CA GLN A 64 32.53 40.38 6.53
C GLN A 64 31.69 40.90 7.71
N ARG A 65 30.66 41.73 7.45
CA ARG A 65 29.75 42.23 8.50
C ARG A 65 28.99 41.10 9.18
N GLN A 66 28.53 40.09 8.42
CA GLN A 66 27.87 38.91 8.99
C GLN A 66 28.82 38.11 9.90
N LEU A 67 30.07 37.89 9.49
CA LEU A 67 31.09 37.18 10.27
C LEU A 67 31.39 37.92 11.60
N GLN A 68 31.54 39.24 11.56
CA GLN A 68 31.71 40.07 12.76
C GLN A 68 30.47 40.05 13.68
N GLN A 69 29.26 40.00 13.12
CA GLN A 69 28.03 39.89 13.91
C GLN A 69 27.92 38.51 14.60
N HIS A 70 28.41 37.44 13.96
CA HIS A 70 28.47 36.11 14.59
C HIS A 70 29.45 36.11 15.77
N LEU A 71 30.62 36.74 15.63
CA LEU A 71 31.61 36.93 16.69
C LEU A 71 31.04 37.67 17.92
N ARG A 72 30.28 38.76 17.71
CA ARG A 72 29.69 39.55 18.82
C ARG A 72 28.59 38.81 19.60
N ASN A 73 27.95 37.82 18.97
CA ASN A 73 26.84 37.06 19.54
C ASN A 73 27.26 35.73 20.20
N LEU A 74 28.57 35.41 20.22
CA LEU A 74 29.07 34.21 20.89
C LEU A 74 28.84 34.30 22.41
N ASN A 75 28.27 33.24 22.98
CA ASN A 75 28.23 33.08 24.43
C ASN A 75 29.58 32.57 24.96
N SER A 76 29.79 32.62 26.28
CA SER A 76 31.10 32.30 26.87
C SER A 76 31.58 30.89 26.59
N LYS A 77 30.67 29.91 26.57
CA LYS A 77 30.98 28.54 26.17
C LYS A 77 31.49 28.47 24.73
N GLN A 78 30.86 29.19 23.80
CA GLN A 78 31.29 29.25 22.39
C GLN A 78 32.62 29.99 22.21
N ILE A 79 32.84 31.10 22.91
CA ILE A 79 34.13 31.81 22.94
C ILE A 79 35.22 30.89 23.52
N GLY A 80 34.88 30.19 24.61
CA GLY A 80 35.72 29.22 25.27
C GLY A 80 36.04 28.01 24.39
N GLU A 81 35.10 27.52 23.59
CA GLU A 81 35.28 26.45 22.60
C GLU A 81 36.15 26.90 21.42
N ILE A 82 36.06 28.15 20.94
CA ILE A 82 36.97 28.67 19.89
C ILE A 82 38.41 28.79 20.43
N ILE A 83 38.58 29.32 21.64
CA ILE A 83 39.89 29.38 22.32
C ILE A 83 40.43 27.96 22.60
N ASN A 84 39.56 27.04 23.03
CA ASN A 84 39.94 25.64 23.27
C ASN A 84 40.12 24.83 21.97
N TYR A 85 39.54 25.22 20.83
CA TYR A 85 39.71 24.52 19.54
C TYR A 85 41.14 24.66 19.02
N LYS A 86 41.79 25.82 19.21
CA LYS A 86 43.24 25.97 19.01
C LYS A 86 44.08 25.14 20.01
N LYS A 87 43.54 24.77 21.18
CA LYS A 87 44.24 24.01 22.24
C LYS A 87 43.92 22.51 22.32
N ARG A 88 42.82 22.04 21.72
CA ARG A 88 42.28 20.67 21.86
C ARG A 88 41.59 20.19 20.59
N ARG A 89 42.41 19.69 19.66
CA ARG A 89 42.03 18.66 18.68
C ARG A 89 41.75 17.34 19.42
N SER A 90 40.61 17.18 20.13
CA SER A 90 40.01 15.85 20.40
C SER A 90 38.66 15.86 21.16
N SER A 91 37.68 15.16 20.57
CA SER A 91 36.57 14.37 21.17
C SER A 91 35.35 15.03 21.86
N ASN A 92 34.18 14.47 21.54
CA ASN A 92 32.87 14.61 22.20
C ASN A 92 32.52 13.31 22.97
N VAL A 93 31.69 13.39 24.02
CA VAL A 93 30.83 12.28 24.50
C VAL A 93 29.44 12.84 24.93
N LEU A 94 28.44 11.98 25.15
CA LEU A 94 26.98 12.21 25.05
C LEU A 94 26.16 12.02 26.36
N LEU A 95 24.97 12.65 26.38
CA LEU A 95 23.73 12.28 27.12
C LEU A 95 23.71 12.38 28.68
N PRO A 96 22.54 12.36 29.40
CA PRO A 96 21.21 11.83 29.05
C PRO A 96 20.01 12.83 29.06
N LEU A 97 18.85 12.45 29.64
CA LEU A 97 17.53 12.51 28.94
C LEU A 97 16.32 12.18 29.87
N LEU A 98 15.28 13.02 30.01
CA LEU A 98 13.83 12.74 30.37
C LEU A 98 13.04 14.10 30.35
N LEU A 99 11.84 14.33 29.73
CA LEU A 99 10.48 13.72 29.76
C LEU A 99 9.65 14.15 31.02
N ILE A 100 8.36 14.56 31.03
CA ILE A 100 7.15 14.55 30.14
C ILE A 100 6.22 15.76 30.51
N ALA A 101 5.45 16.39 29.59
CA ALA A 101 3.97 16.31 29.42
C ALA A 101 3.53 17.23 28.25
N VAL A 102 2.75 16.86 27.22
CA VAL A 102 1.29 16.49 27.16
C VAL A 102 0.37 17.69 27.48
N SER A 103 -0.68 18.06 26.72
CA SER A 103 -1.10 17.91 25.29
C SER A 103 -2.39 18.74 25.10
N THR A 104 -2.70 19.29 23.91
CA THR A 104 -3.96 20.04 23.71
C THR A 104 -4.75 19.72 22.44
N LEU A 105 -6.07 19.56 22.64
CA LEU A 105 -7.20 19.88 21.76
C LEU A 105 -7.40 19.11 20.43
N VAL A 106 -8.34 18.16 20.47
CA VAL A 106 -9.29 17.86 19.38
C VAL A 106 -10.70 17.77 19.99
N PRO A 107 -11.71 18.52 19.53
CA PRO A 107 -13.08 18.35 19.99
C PRO A 107 -13.71 17.06 19.43
N VAL A 108 -14.40 16.31 20.29
CA VAL A 108 -15.26 15.19 19.85
C VAL A 108 -16.63 15.76 19.46
N GLY A 109 -16.94 15.77 18.17
CA GLY A 109 -18.29 16.01 17.68
C GLY A 109 -19.17 14.78 17.89
N LYS A 110 -20.40 14.98 18.39
CA LYS A 110 -21.37 13.90 18.63
C LYS A 110 -21.83 13.28 17.31
N LEU A 111 -21.92 11.94 17.27
CA LEU A 111 -22.78 11.22 16.34
C LEU A 111 -24.24 11.54 16.66
N LEU A 112 -24.99 12.07 15.69
CA LEU A 112 -26.45 12.12 15.72
C LEU A 112 -27.02 11.75 14.34
N ALA A 113 -28.29 11.33 14.37
CA ALA A 113 -28.95 10.60 13.31
C ALA A 113 -29.41 11.48 12.13
N GLN A 114 -29.96 10.79 11.13
CA GLN A 114 -30.34 11.28 9.81
C GLN A 114 -31.82 11.66 9.78
N GLU A 115 -32.16 12.83 9.23
CA GLU A 115 -33.51 13.14 8.77
C GLU A 115 -33.60 13.21 7.24
N THR A 116 -34.81 12.96 6.74
CA THR A 116 -35.10 12.76 5.32
C THR A 116 -35.85 13.96 4.73
N GLY A 117 -35.12 14.81 3.99
CA GLY A 117 -35.71 15.89 3.19
C GLY A 117 -34.77 16.32 2.07
N LYS A 118 -35.00 15.85 0.84
CA LYS A 118 -34.24 16.25 -0.36
C LYS A 118 -35.09 17.14 -1.26
N PRO A 119 -34.60 18.32 -1.69
CA PRO A 119 -34.98 18.89 -2.98
C PRO A 119 -34.38 18.03 -4.09
N ALA A 120 -35.16 17.68 -5.11
CA ALA A 120 -34.67 16.92 -6.25
C ALA A 120 -33.77 17.78 -7.17
N GLY A 121 -32.73 17.18 -7.76
CA GLY A 121 -32.04 17.72 -8.94
C GLY A 121 -30.53 17.98 -8.83
N SER A 122 -29.94 18.07 -7.64
CA SER A 122 -28.48 18.26 -7.51
C SER A 122 -27.74 16.94 -7.35
N LEU A 123 -26.83 16.65 -8.27
CA LEU A 123 -25.94 15.48 -8.25
C LEU A 123 -25.07 15.41 -6.98
N LEU A 124 -24.77 16.57 -6.38
CA LEU A 124 -24.02 16.68 -5.13
C LEU A 124 -24.88 16.36 -3.89
N GLY A 125 -26.19 16.20 -4.03
CA GLY A 125 -27.09 15.72 -2.98
C GLY A 125 -27.20 14.20 -2.89
N GLU A 126 -26.58 13.44 -3.81
CA GLU A 126 -26.61 11.98 -3.76
C GLU A 126 -25.55 11.41 -2.80
N THR A 127 -26.02 10.73 -1.76
CA THR A 127 -25.19 10.23 -0.64
C THR A 127 -24.06 9.31 -1.12
N GLY A 128 -24.33 8.42 -2.09
CA GLY A 128 -23.29 7.55 -2.64
C GLY A 128 -22.23 8.32 -3.45
N ILE A 129 -22.60 9.41 -4.12
CA ILE A 129 -21.65 10.27 -4.86
C ILE A 129 -20.77 11.04 -3.88
N LEU A 130 -21.36 11.61 -2.82
CA LEU A 130 -20.63 12.26 -1.73
C LEU A 130 -19.64 11.31 -1.06
N ILE A 131 -20.08 10.09 -0.73
CA ILE A 131 -19.21 9.03 -0.18
C ILE A 131 -18.05 8.77 -1.14
N THR A 132 -18.31 8.47 -2.41
CA THR A 132 -17.26 8.21 -3.42
C THR A 132 -16.26 9.36 -3.52
N ILE A 133 -16.70 10.62 -3.54
CA ILE A 133 -15.79 11.77 -3.62
C ILE A 133 -14.87 11.81 -2.39
N VAL A 134 -15.41 11.64 -1.18
CA VAL A 134 -14.60 11.56 0.05
C VAL A 134 -13.60 10.40 0.00
N LEU A 135 -14.02 9.22 -0.46
CA LEU A 135 -13.17 8.03 -0.55
C LEU A 135 -12.06 8.16 -1.59
N LEU A 136 -12.29 8.84 -2.71
CA LEU A 136 -11.25 9.15 -3.71
C LEU A 136 -10.26 10.20 -3.22
N LEU A 137 -10.71 11.14 -2.38
CA LEU A 137 -9.85 12.18 -1.82
C LEU A 137 -8.89 11.65 -0.75
N ILE A 138 -9.24 10.59 0.00
CA ILE A 138 -8.39 10.02 1.07
C ILE A 138 -6.99 9.60 0.55
N PRO A 139 -6.84 8.76 -0.51
CA PRO A 139 -5.54 8.38 -1.05
C PRO A 139 -4.77 9.57 -1.66
N ILE A 140 -5.48 10.49 -2.32
CA ILE A 140 -4.89 11.68 -2.94
C ILE A 140 -4.30 12.61 -1.87
N LEU A 141 -5.07 12.90 -0.81
CA LEU A 141 -4.61 13.72 0.32
C LEU A 141 -3.44 13.06 1.05
N PHE A 142 -3.49 11.75 1.26
CA PHE A 142 -2.37 11.01 1.83
C PHE A 142 -1.10 11.14 0.98
N ALA A 143 -1.21 10.99 -0.35
CA ALA A 143 -0.09 11.16 -1.28
C ALA A 143 0.47 12.60 -1.29
N ILE A 144 -0.41 13.61 -1.26
CA ILE A 144 -0.04 15.03 -1.18
C ILE A 144 0.71 15.33 0.13
N ILE A 145 0.16 14.93 1.29
CA ILE A 145 0.79 15.10 2.60
C ILE A 145 2.16 14.40 2.64
N PHE A 146 2.23 13.17 2.12
CA PHE A 146 3.49 12.44 2.02
C PHE A 146 4.51 13.18 1.14
N LEU A 147 4.11 13.68 -0.02
CA LEU A 147 4.99 14.45 -0.91
C LEU A 147 5.50 15.73 -0.23
N ILE A 148 4.61 16.49 0.42
CA ILE A 148 4.97 17.71 1.16
C ILE A 148 5.99 17.39 2.24
N THR A 149 5.75 16.38 3.09
CA THR A 149 6.70 16.02 4.16
C THR A 149 8.07 15.63 3.61
N LYS A 150 8.12 14.91 2.48
CA LYS A 150 9.37 14.53 1.79
C LYS A 150 10.11 15.75 1.24
N VAL A 151 9.41 16.69 0.59
CA VAL A 151 10.00 17.94 0.06
C VAL A 151 10.48 18.84 1.20
N VAL A 152 9.67 19.03 2.24
CA VAL A 152 10.04 19.78 3.45
C VAL A 152 11.31 19.23 4.08
N HIS A 153 11.44 17.90 4.18
CA HIS A 153 12.65 17.25 4.69
C HIS A 153 13.88 17.46 3.79
N ALA A 154 13.72 17.37 2.46
CA ALA A 154 14.80 17.65 1.51
C ALA A 154 15.27 19.12 1.56
N LEU A 155 14.34 20.07 1.73
CA LEU A 155 14.67 21.49 1.93
C LEU A 155 15.42 21.70 3.26
N ASP A 156 15.03 21.02 4.34
CA ASP A 156 15.73 21.12 5.62
C ASP A 156 17.12 20.48 5.59
N GLN A 157 17.31 19.37 4.85
CA GLN A 157 18.65 18.83 4.57
C GLN A 157 19.51 19.81 3.75
N THR A 158 18.93 20.49 2.77
CA THR A 158 19.63 21.51 1.96
C THR A 158 20.02 22.72 2.81
N LYS A 159 19.13 23.18 3.69
CA LYS A 159 19.42 24.22 4.68
C LYS A 159 20.50 23.80 5.68
N LYS A 160 20.54 22.53 6.08
CA LYS A 160 21.63 21.97 6.91
C LYS A 160 22.97 22.02 6.17
N ARG A 161 23.03 21.67 4.88
CA ARG A 161 24.25 21.80 4.06
C ARG A 161 24.74 23.25 3.95
N HIS A 162 23.85 24.20 3.62
CA HIS A 162 24.23 25.62 3.57
C HIS A 162 24.77 26.15 4.91
N LYS A 163 24.18 25.72 6.03
CA LYS A 163 24.68 26.08 7.37
C LYS A 163 26.05 25.46 7.68
N LEU A 164 26.35 24.28 7.13
CA LEU A 164 27.68 23.67 7.23
C LEU A 164 28.70 24.43 6.35
N GLU A 165 28.33 24.81 5.14
CA GLU A 165 29.15 25.67 4.25
C GLU A 165 29.42 27.06 4.87
N GLU A 166 28.42 27.69 5.52
CA GLU A 166 28.59 28.93 6.29
C GLU A 166 29.51 28.72 7.51
N ALA A 167 29.39 27.58 8.20
CA ALA A 167 30.26 27.24 9.32
C ALA A 167 31.71 26.96 8.88
N GLU A 168 31.92 26.36 7.71
CA GLU A 168 33.25 26.16 7.12
C GLU A 168 33.89 27.50 6.73
N LYS A 169 33.13 28.43 6.14
CA LYS A 169 33.61 29.79 5.83
C LYS A 169 33.97 30.57 7.09
N LEU A 170 33.13 30.49 8.13
CA LEU A 170 33.42 31.07 9.44
C LEU A 170 34.69 30.44 10.06
N ALA A 171 34.84 29.12 9.98
CA ALA A 171 36.04 28.43 10.46
C ALA A 171 37.30 28.79 9.67
N ALA A 172 37.20 29.01 8.36
CA ALA A 172 38.30 29.48 7.52
C ALA A 172 38.70 30.93 7.88
N TYR A 173 37.72 31.83 8.05
CA TYR A 173 37.96 33.21 8.50
C TYR A 173 38.60 33.27 9.89
N LEU A 174 38.13 32.44 10.84
CA LEU A 174 38.74 32.33 12.18
C LEU A 174 40.16 31.74 12.16
N ARG A 175 40.58 31.06 11.08
CA ARG A 175 41.95 30.57 10.87
C ARG A 175 42.86 31.61 10.20
N SER A 176 42.31 32.57 9.46
CA SER A 176 43.08 33.60 8.74
C SER A 176 43.35 34.88 9.53
N LEU A 177 42.84 34.99 10.76
CA LEU A 177 43.04 36.18 11.62
C LEU A 177 44.36 36.08 12.41
N PRO A 178 45.12 37.18 12.59
CA PRO A 178 46.35 37.23 13.40
C PRO A 178 46.11 36.87 14.88
N GLU A 179 47.13 36.30 15.55
CA GLU A 179 46.95 35.74 16.90
C GLU A 179 46.76 36.80 18.01
N GLU A 180 47.39 37.97 17.91
CA GLU A 180 47.37 39.00 18.98
C GLU A 180 46.02 39.73 19.12
N GLU A 181 45.34 39.98 18.01
CA GLU A 181 44.15 40.85 17.98
C GLU A 181 42.88 40.16 18.52
N ILE A 182 42.79 38.84 18.31
CA ILE A 182 41.68 37.99 18.77
C ILE A 182 41.71 37.81 20.28
N ASP A 183 42.90 37.59 20.84
CA ASP A 183 43.10 37.09 22.19
C ASP A 183 42.63 38.12 23.23
N THR A 184 42.92 39.40 22.99
CA THR A 184 42.56 40.52 23.88
C THR A 184 41.04 40.77 23.94
N GLN A 185 40.33 40.71 22.80
CA GLN A 185 38.88 40.95 22.78
C GLN A 185 38.07 39.75 23.31
N LEU A 186 38.43 38.52 22.93
CA LEU A 186 37.70 37.33 23.35
C LEU A 186 37.92 37.00 24.84
N LYS A 187 39.14 37.15 25.37
CA LYS A 187 39.42 36.96 26.81
C LYS A 187 38.59 37.91 27.69
N LYS A 188 38.51 39.19 27.31
CA LYS A 188 37.77 40.22 28.06
C LYS A 188 36.26 39.95 28.12
N ARG A 189 35.67 39.36 27.07
CA ARG A 189 34.25 38.96 27.04
C ARG A 189 33.99 37.66 27.80
N LYS A 190 34.92 36.71 27.74
CA LYS A 190 34.83 35.40 28.44
C LYS A 190 34.92 35.53 29.96
N ALA A 191 35.82 36.38 30.45
CA ALA A 191 36.01 36.63 31.88
C ALA A 191 34.76 37.16 32.61
N ALA A 192 33.79 37.73 31.88
CA ALA A 192 32.55 38.26 32.42
C ALA A 192 31.39 37.24 32.49
N LEU A 193 31.59 36.00 32.03
CA LEU A 193 30.49 35.04 31.82
C LEU A 193 30.78 33.59 32.27
N ASP A 194 32.04 33.20 32.52
CA ASP A 194 32.40 31.84 32.95
C ASP A 194 32.92 31.77 34.41
N TYR A 195 32.05 31.38 35.34
CA TYR A 195 32.43 30.57 36.51
C TYR A 195 31.70 29.23 36.41
N SER A 196 32.43 28.13 36.16
CA SER A 196 31.93 26.75 36.26
C SER A 196 33.08 25.72 36.11
N LEU A 197 32.79 24.46 36.48
CA LEU A 197 33.72 23.34 36.63
C LEU A 197 34.07 22.64 35.30
N THR A 198 35.02 21.69 35.37
CA THR A 198 35.80 21.20 34.23
C THR A 198 35.18 20.06 33.40
N ASN A 199 34.07 19.45 33.86
CA ASN A 199 33.34 18.37 33.17
C ASN A 199 34.23 17.18 32.77
N ARG A 200 35.19 16.83 33.64
CA ARG A 200 36.09 15.66 33.54
C ARG A 200 36.37 15.00 34.90
N GLU A 201 35.62 15.38 35.93
CA GLU A 201 35.83 14.97 37.32
C GLU A 201 35.62 13.45 37.53
N LEU A 202 34.98 12.75 36.58
CA LEU A 202 34.59 11.33 36.67
C LEU A 202 34.96 10.48 35.44
N SER A 203 35.73 10.97 34.48
CA SER A 203 36.12 10.19 33.29
C SER A 203 37.59 10.37 32.88
N GLY A 204 38.29 9.24 32.71
CA GLY A 204 39.70 9.20 32.35
C GLY A 204 40.00 9.57 30.88
N ASN A 205 41.29 9.70 30.56
CA ASN A 205 41.77 10.19 29.25
C ASN A 205 41.96 9.09 28.17
N GLN A 206 41.43 7.88 28.35
CA GLN A 206 41.59 6.79 27.38
C GLN A 206 40.66 6.96 26.17
N ALA A 207 41.14 6.54 25.00
CA ALA A 207 40.32 6.49 23.79
C ALA A 207 39.27 5.36 23.92
N PRO A 208 38.01 5.56 23.48
CA PRO A 208 37.00 4.52 23.53
C PRO A 208 37.32 3.42 22.51
N GLU A 209 37.60 2.22 23.02
CA GLU A 209 37.87 1.00 22.25
C GLU A 209 36.74 -0.02 22.49
N ASP A 210 36.31 -0.70 21.43
CA ASP A 210 35.22 -1.67 21.46
C ASP A 210 35.77 -3.08 21.23
N GLU A 211 36.51 -3.58 22.22
CA GLU A 211 37.11 -4.93 22.22
C GLU A 211 36.08 -6.05 21.98
N LYS A 212 34.78 -5.79 22.23
CA LYS A 212 33.69 -6.75 22.09
C LYS A 212 32.96 -6.67 20.73
N GLY A 213 33.31 -5.72 19.87
CA GLY A 213 32.71 -5.56 18.53
C GLY A 213 31.20 -5.28 18.54
N LEU A 214 30.70 -4.58 19.57
CA LEU A 214 29.29 -4.21 19.73
C LEU A 214 28.89 -3.04 18.80
N LEU A 215 29.86 -2.28 18.27
CA LEU A 215 29.69 -1.11 17.43
C LEU A 215 30.01 -1.43 15.95
N GLN A 216 28.96 -1.57 15.13
CA GLN A 216 29.13 -1.53 13.67
C GLN A 216 29.26 -0.08 13.19
N ILE A 217 30.50 0.40 13.07
CA ILE A 217 30.83 1.65 12.39
C ILE A 217 30.85 1.39 10.88
N ASN A 218 30.20 2.26 10.09
CA ASN A 218 30.16 2.15 8.63
C ASN A 218 31.00 3.26 8.00
N ASP A 219 32.26 2.94 7.70
CA ASP A 219 33.24 3.92 7.19
C ASP A 219 33.00 4.32 5.73
N GLN A 220 32.13 3.60 5.00
CA GLN A 220 31.75 3.97 3.63
C GLN A 220 30.68 5.07 3.62
N ALA A 221 31.07 6.26 4.09
CA ALA A 221 30.25 7.47 4.12
C ALA A 221 30.10 8.17 2.74
N GLY A 222 29.98 7.39 1.66
CA GLY A 222 29.50 7.92 0.38
C GLY A 222 28.02 8.31 0.52
N LEU A 223 27.65 9.54 0.19
CA LEU A 223 26.25 10.00 0.22
C LEU A 223 25.39 9.14 -0.72
N PRO A 224 24.53 8.24 -0.21
CA PRO A 224 23.74 7.40 -1.10
C PRO A 224 22.62 8.27 -1.69
N ILE A 225 22.43 8.21 -3.01
CA ILE A 225 21.40 8.98 -3.74
C ILE A 225 19.99 8.71 -3.17
N VAL A 226 19.80 7.52 -2.58
CA VAL A 226 18.60 7.13 -1.83
C VAL A 226 19.00 6.61 -0.46
N ALA A 227 18.29 7.02 0.59
CA ALA A 227 18.53 6.55 1.95
C ALA A 227 18.42 5.02 2.04
N LEU A 228 19.51 4.36 2.44
CA LEU A 228 19.54 2.92 2.66
C LEU A 228 18.65 2.58 3.87
N LYS A 229 17.46 2.00 3.62
CA LYS A 229 16.64 1.46 4.72
C LYS A 229 17.21 0.13 5.23
N LYS A 230 16.68 -0.35 6.38
CA LYS A 230 17.23 -1.50 7.10
C LYS A 230 16.90 -2.80 6.37
N LYS A 231 17.89 -3.70 6.32
CA LYS A 231 17.71 -5.09 5.85
C LYS A 231 16.78 -5.87 6.79
N ALA A 232 16.11 -6.88 6.26
CA ALA A 232 15.35 -7.85 7.04
C ALA A 232 16.26 -8.66 7.98
N LEU A 233 15.75 -8.98 9.16
CA LEU A 233 16.47 -9.83 10.12
C LEU A 233 16.50 -11.29 9.63
N PRO A 234 17.66 -11.98 9.61
CA PRO A 234 17.75 -13.39 9.24
C PRO A 234 17.05 -14.26 10.31
N ARG A 235 15.98 -14.96 9.91
CA ARG A 235 15.09 -15.77 10.78
C ARG A 235 14.21 -16.73 9.95
N PRO A 236 13.62 -17.75 10.59
CA PRO A 236 14.24 -18.97 11.07
C PRO A 236 14.51 -19.96 9.91
N ASN A 237 15.12 -21.12 10.20
CA ASN A 237 15.45 -22.12 9.18
C ASN A 237 14.18 -22.76 8.60
N VAL A 238 13.76 -22.33 7.41
CA VAL A 238 12.62 -22.91 6.69
C VAL A 238 13.10 -24.13 5.91
N ASP A 239 12.37 -25.25 6.03
CA ASP A 239 12.55 -26.46 5.22
C ASP A 239 12.82 -26.10 3.74
N PRO A 240 14.01 -26.42 3.19
CA PRO A 240 14.39 -26.09 1.83
C PRO A 240 13.40 -26.60 0.76
N ALA A 241 12.74 -27.73 1.01
CA ALA A 241 11.74 -28.26 0.09
C ALA A 241 10.49 -27.36 0.05
N LEU A 242 10.01 -26.91 1.21
CA LEU A 242 8.91 -25.96 1.31
C LEU A 242 9.28 -24.57 0.76
N SER A 243 10.50 -24.09 1.05
CA SER A 243 11.04 -22.87 0.44
C SER A 243 10.98 -22.94 -1.08
N ARG A 244 11.41 -24.06 -1.68
CA ARG A 244 11.36 -24.29 -3.13
C ARG A 244 9.91 -24.23 -3.64
N LEU A 245 8.97 -24.94 -3.01
CA LEU A 245 7.56 -24.93 -3.42
C LEU A 245 6.98 -23.49 -3.43
N ILE A 246 7.20 -22.73 -2.35
CA ILE A 246 6.71 -21.35 -2.24
C ILE A 246 7.32 -20.46 -3.33
N LEU A 247 8.64 -20.57 -3.57
CA LEU A 247 9.31 -19.80 -4.62
C LEU A 247 8.77 -20.11 -6.02
N TRP A 248 8.39 -21.35 -6.30
CA TRP A 248 7.75 -21.71 -7.57
C TRP A 248 6.32 -21.15 -7.70
N TYR A 249 5.50 -21.22 -6.65
CA TYR A 249 4.19 -20.54 -6.64
C TYR A 249 4.31 -19.04 -6.95
N LEU A 250 5.24 -18.35 -6.28
CA LEU A 250 5.43 -16.90 -6.46
C LEU A 250 6.09 -16.55 -7.82
N GLY A 251 6.94 -17.44 -8.36
CA GLY A 251 7.51 -17.32 -9.70
C GLY A 251 6.45 -17.45 -10.79
N CYS A 252 5.62 -18.51 -10.73
CA CYS A 252 4.49 -18.68 -11.63
C CYS A 252 3.49 -17.52 -11.52
N ALA A 253 3.17 -17.07 -10.30
CA ALA A 253 2.33 -15.89 -10.10
C ALA A 253 2.90 -14.66 -10.83
N THR A 254 4.20 -14.38 -10.65
CA THR A 254 4.87 -13.24 -11.32
C THR A 254 4.82 -13.33 -12.84
N PHE A 255 4.96 -14.53 -13.41
CA PHE A 255 4.77 -14.76 -14.85
C PHE A 255 3.34 -14.40 -15.29
N TRP A 256 2.32 -14.89 -14.58
CA TRP A 256 0.92 -14.58 -14.90
C TRP A 256 0.54 -13.11 -14.70
N LEU A 257 1.18 -12.41 -13.76
CA LEU A 257 1.04 -10.96 -13.62
C LEU A 257 1.52 -10.25 -14.87
N LEU A 258 2.73 -10.57 -15.34
CA LEU A 258 3.27 -9.99 -16.56
C LEU A 258 2.41 -10.32 -17.78
N PHE A 259 2.08 -11.59 -18.00
CA PHE A 259 1.25 -12.03 -19.12
C PHE A 259 -0.12 -11.36 -19.10
N GLY A 260 -0.87 -11.51 -18.00
CA GLY A 260 -2.21 -10.98 -17.85
C GLY A 260 -2.26 -9.46 -17.97
N THR A 261 -1.31 -8.73 -17.37
CA THR A 261 -1.30 -7.26 -17.44
C THR A 261 -0.76 -6.71 -18.76
N THR A 262 0.07 -7.46 -19.49
CA THR A 262 0.45 -7.11 -20.88
C THR A 262 -0.77 -7.19 -21.80
N ILE A 263 -1.60 -8.23 -21.66
CA ILE A 263 -2.88 -8.33 -22.38
C ILE A 263 -3.83 -7.20 -21.94
N GLY A 264 -3.91 -6.93 -20.64
CA GLY A 264 -4.73 -5.83 -20.10
C GLY A 264 -4.35 -4.45 -20.65
N GLU A 265 -3.04 -4.18 -20.77
CA GLU A 265 -2.53 -2.92 -21.33
C GLU A 265 -2.82 -2.81 -22.83
N TYR A 266 -2.55 -3.87 -23.59
CA TYR A 266 -2.84 -3.93 -25.03
C TYR A 266 -4.34 -3.75 -25.33
N VAL A 267 -5.21 -4.44 -24.57
CA VAL A 267 -6.67 -4.27 -24.61
C VAL A 267 -7.09 -2.87 -24.14
N GLY A 268 -6.34 -2.27 -23.21
CA GLY A 268 -6.48 -0.89 -22.77
C GLY A 268 -6.22 0.13 -23.87
N ILE A 269 -5.17 -0.09 -24.67
CA ILE A 269 -4.80 0.73 -25.84
C ILE A 269 -5.86 0.62 -26.95
N LYS A 270 -6.49 -0.55 -27.15
CA LYS A 270 -7.55 -0.73 -28.17
C LYS A 270 -8.81 0.12 -27.98
N PHE A 271 -9.04 0.72 -26.81
CA PHE A 271 -10.10 1.75 -26.67
C PHE A 271 -9.70 3.13 -27.20
N VAL A 272 -8.39 3.39 -27.35
CA VAL A 272 -7.84 4.65 -27.88
C VAL A 272 -7.54 4.51 -29.37
N ALA A 273 -7.02 3.34 -29.77
CA ALA A 273 -6.73 2.96 -31.15
C ALA A 273 -7.38 1.60 -31.46
N PRO A 274 -8.69 1.54 -31.77
CA PRO A 274 -9.38 0.27 -32.07
C PRO A 274 -8.82 -0.42 -33.31
N ASP A 275 -8.37 0.35 -34.30
CA ASP A 275 -7.81 -0.12 -35.57
C ASP A 275 -6.31 -0.46 -35.50
N ALA A 276 -5.75 -0.64 -34.29
CA ALA A 276 -4.36 -1.06 -34.11
C ALA A 276 -4.03 -2.40 -34.77
N ASP A 277 -5.02 -3.29 -34.90
CA ASP A 277 -5.00 -4.52 -35.70
C ASP A 277 -6.41 -5.12 -35.80
N HIS A 278 -6.59 -6.03 -36.76
CA HIS A 278 -7.85 -6.74 -37.00
C HIS A 278 -7.72 -8.28 -36.83
N VAL A 279 -6.76 -8.75 -36.01
CA VAL A 279 -6.54 -10.19 -35.81
C VAL A 279 -7.61 -10.76 -34.87
N SER A 280 -8.38 -11.74 -35.32
CA SER A 280 -9.52 -12.30 -34.56
C SER A 280 -9.14 -12.86 -33.18
N TRP A 281 -7.97 -13.50 -33.07
CA TRP A 281 -7.40 -13.99 -31.81
C TRP A 281 -7.00 -12.86 -30.84
N LEU A 282 -6.74 -11.66 -31.36
CA LEU A 282 -6.38 -10.46 -30.58
C LEU A 282 -7.56 -9.48 -30.42
N SER A 283 -8.77 -9.91 -30.79
CA SER A 283 -9.98 -9.10 -30.63
C SER A 283 -10.30 -8.81 -29.16
N PHE A 284 -10.87 -7.64 -28.89
CA PHE A 284 -11.22 -7.18 -27.55
C PHE A 284 -12.05 -8.22 -26.77
N GLY A 285 -13.09 -8.77 -27.41
CA GLY A 285 -14.01 -9.73 -26.81
C GLY A 285 -13.35 -11.05 -26.39
N ARG A 286 -12.25 -11.47 -27.04
CA ARG A 286 -11.49 -12.66 -26.65
C ARG A 286 -10.40 -12.35 -25.63
N LEU A 287 -9.72 -11.22 -25.77
CA LEU A 287 -8.60 -10.87 -24.88
C LEU A 287 -9.04 -10.32 -23.52
N ARG A 288 -10.21 -9.65 -23.40
CA ARG A 288 -10.76 -9.24 -22.09
C ARG A 288 -10.84 -10.42 -21.11
N PRO A 289 -11.50 -11.55 -21.41
CA PRO A 289 -11.57 -12.65 -20.47
C PRO A 289 -10.22 -13.36 -20.28
N VAL A 290 -9.31 -13.34 -21.27
CA VAL A 290 -7.94 -13.85 -21.06
C VAL A 290 -7.19 -12.99 -20.03
N HIS A 291 -7.29 -11.66 -20.12
CA HIS A 291 -6.72 -10.75 -19.13
C HIS A 291 -7.28 -11.02 -17.73
N THR A 292 -8.62 -11.00 -17.55
CA THR A 292 -9.25 -11.17 -16.23
C THR A 292 -8.87 -12.50 -15.59
N ASN A 293 -8.99 -13.61 -16.33
CA ASN A 293 -8.68 -14.94 -15.81
C ASN A 293 -7.18 -15.11 -15.53
N ALA A 294 -6.28 -14.57 -16.36
CA ALA A 294 -4.84 -14.60 -16.10
C ALA A 294 -4.45 -13.82 -14.82
N VAL A 295 -5.08 -12.67 -14.55
CA VAL A 295 -4.78 -11.91 -13.33
C VAL A 295 -5.50 -12.45 -12.08
N PHE A 296 -6.68 -13.06 -12.22
CA PHE A 296 -7.44 -13.68 -11.11
C PHE A 296 -6.90 -15.08 -10.75
N TRP A 297 -6.98 -16.03 -11.68
CA TRP A 297 -6.64 -17.44 -11.44
C TRP A 297 -5.15 -17.73 -11.59
N GLY A 298 -4.44 -16.97 -12.42
CA GLY A 298 -2.99 -16.99 -12.53
C GLY A 298 -2.32 -16.20 -11.41
N TRP A 299 -2.22 -14.88 -11.53
CA TRP A 299 -1.47 -14.02 -10.61
C TRP A 299 -1.98 -14.09 -9.17
N ALA A 300 -3.21 -13.62 -8.92
CA ALA A 300 -3.68 -13.39 -7.56
C ALA A 300 -3.83 -14.72 -6.80
N SER A 301 -4.41 -15.74 -7.43
CA SER A 301 -4.61 -17.05 -6.79
C SER A 301 -3.28 -17.76 -6.48
N LEU A 302 -2.30 -17.81 -7.40
CA LEU A 302 -0.99 -18.42 -7.11
C LEU A 302 -0.17 -17.60 -6.11
N GLY A 303 -0.27 -16.26 -6.14
CA GLY A 303 0.35 -15.37 -5.17
C GLY A 303 -0.20 -15.59 -3.76
N MET A 304 -1.54 -15.65 -3.63
CA MET A 304 -2.23 -16.00 -2.38
C MET A 304 -1.80 -17.37 -1.87
N LEU A 305 -1.89 -18.41 -2.69
CA LEU A 305 -1.54 -19.77 -2.29
C LEU A 305 -0.07 -19.89 -1.89
N GLY A 306 0.87 -19.31 -2.64
CA GLY A 306 2.29 -19.30 -2.29
C GLY A 306 2.56 -18.66 -0.92
N LEU A 307 1.91 -17.54 -0.61
CA LEU A 307 1.96 -16.94 0.72
C LEU A 307 1.23 -17.79 1.76
N GLY A 308 0.12 -18.45 1.42
CA GLY A 308 -0.60 -19.39 2.30
C GLY A 308 0.25 -20.59 2.73
N TYR A 309 0.98 -21.22 1.79
CA TYR A 309 1.94 -22.29 2.06
C TYR A 309 3.09 -21.83 2.98
N TYR A 310 3.41 -20.54 3.00
CA TYR A 310 4.25 -19.97 4.06
C TYR A 310 3.47 -19.80 5.37
N VAL A 311 2.35 -19.08 5.38
CA VAL A 311 1.66 -18.67 6.60
C VAL A 311 1.13 -19.84 7.42
N VAL A 312 0.35 -20.75 6.81
CA VAL A 312 -0.44 -21.77 7.53
C VAL A 312 0.42 -22.67 8.43
N PRO A 313 1.58 -23.22 7.97
CA PRO A 313 2.42 -24.04 8.85
C PRO A 313 3.07 -23.24 10.00
N ARG A 314 3.43 -21.95 9.80
CA ARG A 314 4.10 -21.17 10.87
C ARG A 314 3.13 -20.77 11.97
N VAL A 315 1.91 -20.33 11.65
CA VAL A 315 0.92 -19.99 12.69
C VAL A 315 0.36 -21.22 13.40
N SER A 316 0.45 -22.40 12.76
CA SER A 316 0.14 -23.70 13.37
C SER A 316 1.34 -24.30 14.14
N ASN A 317 2.51 -23.64 14.08
CA ASN A 317 3.79 -24.09 14.63
C ASN A 317 4.14 -25.57 14.30
N THR A 318 3.96 -25.97 13.03
CA THR A 318 4.17 -27.35 12.60
C THR A 318 4.66 -27.42 11.15
N LYS A 319 5.09 -28.60 10.70
CA LYS A 319 5.52 -28.82 9.30
C LYS A 319 4.30 -28.96 8.38
N LEU A 320 4.45 -28.59 7.11
CA LEU A 320 3.39 -28.80 6.11
C LEU A 320 3.07 -30.30 6.00
N ALA A 321 1.78 -30.66 6.04
CA ALA A 321 1.38 -32.06 6.21
C ALA A 321 1.79 -33.01 5.06
N ASN A 322 1.78 -32.52 3.81
CA ASN A 322 2.22 -33.24 2.62
C ASN A 322 2.67 -32.23 1.55
N ILE A 323 3.93 -32.31 1.11
CA ILE A 323 4.48 -31.40 0.10
C ILE A 323 4.18 -31.83 -1.35
N LYS A 324 3.97 -33.13 -1.62
CA LYS A 324 3.70 -33.64 -2.98
C LYS A 324 2.40 -33.06 -3.53
N TYR A 325 1.35 -33.03 -2.71
CA TYR A 325 0.07 -32.46 -3.09
C TYR A 325 0.15 -30.94 -3.35
N GLY A 326 1.08 -30.23 -2.73
CA GLY A 326 1.34 -28.82 -3.04
C GLY A 326 1.93 -28.62 -4.44
N TRP A 327 2.79 -29.54 -4.89
CA TRP A 327 3.27 -29.55 -6.28
C TRP A 327 2.17 -29.92 -7.28
N TYR A 328 1.33 -30.92 -6.95
CA TYR A 328 0.19 -31.29 -7.79
C TYR A 328 -0.80 -30.14 -7.93
N ALA A 329 -1.14 -29.45 -6.84
CA ALA A 329 -1.98 -28.26 -6.87
C ALA A 329 -1.38 -27.13 -7.72
N LEU A 330 -0.06 -26.89 -7.63
CA LEU A 330 0.62 -25.91 -8.47
C LEU A 330 0.51 -26.25 -9.97
N TRP A 331 0.75 -27.51 -10.34
CA TRP A 331 0.67 -27.96 -11.74
C TRP A 331 -0.75 -27.90 -12.28
N LEU A 332 -1.75 -28.37 -11.50
CA LEU A 332 -3.15 -28.35 -11.89
C LEU A 332 -3.68 -26.93 -12.11
N ILE A 333 -3.32 -25.98 -11.23
CA ILE A 333 -3.74 -24.58 -11.38
C ILE A 333 -3.07 -23.94 -12.60
N ASN A 334 -1.77 -24.16 -12.83
CA ASN A 334 -1.12 -23.62 -14.03
C ASN A 334 -1.69 -24.27 -15.32
N ALA A 335 -1.97 -25.56 -15.31
CA ALA A 335 -2.62 -26.24 -16.44
C ALA A 335 -4.01 -25.65 -16.73
N ALA A 336 -4.81 -25.38 -15.69
CA ALA A 336 -6.11 -24.72 -15.83
C ALA A 336 -5.97 -23.33 -16.49
N VAL A 337 -5.02 -22.51 -16.03
CA VAL A 337 -4.83 -21.15 -16.57
C VAL A 337 -4.29 -21.18 -18.01
N ILE A 338 -3.36 -22.08 -18.34
CA ILE A 338 -2.84 -22.27 -19.72
C ILE A 338 -3.96 -22.71 -20.66
N LEU A 339 -4.63 -23.83 -20.36
CA LEU A 339 -5.67 -24.39 -21.20
C LEU A 339 -6.85 -23.43 -21.33
N GLY A 340 -7.26 -22.80 -20.24
CA GLY A 340 -8.31 -21.80 -20.23
C GLY A 340 -7.98 -20.58 -21.07
N SER A 341 -6.78 -20.01 -20.95
CA SER A 341 -6.35 -18.90 -21.83
C SER A 341 -6.37 -19.29 -23.31
N ILE A 342 -5.93 -20.51 -23.67
CA ILE A 342 -5.99 -21.02 -25.04
C ILE A 342 -7.44 -21.16 -25.51
N CYS A 343 -8.33 -21.75 -24.70
CA CYS A 343 -9.76 -21.87 -25.01
C CYS A 343 -10.40 -20.50 -25.28
N LEU A 344 -10.15 -19.50 -24.42
CA LEU A 344 -10.70 -18.16 -24.58
C LEU A 344 -10.18 -17.45 -25.85
N MET A 345 -8.89 -17.60 -26.19
CA MET A 345 -8.32 -17.08 -27.45
C MET A 345 -8.89 -17.78 -28.69
N ALA A 346 -9.24 -19.07 -28.59
CA ALA A 346 -9.96 -19.81 -29.62
C ALA A 346 -11.45 -19.41 -29.71
N GLY A 347 -12.00 -18.72 -28.70
CA GLY A 347 -13.42 -18.35 -28.61
C GLY A 347 -14.29 -19.38 -27.87
N ILE A 348 -13.68 -20.43 -27.30
CA ILE A 348 -14.34 -21.45 -26.49
C ILE A 348 -14.49 -20.90 -25.07
N ASN A 349 -15.71 -20.52 -24.69
CA ASN A 349 -16.03 -20.00 -23.35
C ASN A 349 -17.31 -20.62 -22.78
N ASN A 350 -17.51 -20.44 -21.49
CA ASN A 350 -18.66 -20.93 -20.73
C ASN A 350 -19.77 -19.88 -20.60
N GLY A 351 -20.46 -19.59 -21.71
CA GLY A 351 -21.69 -18.78 -21.74
C GLY A 351 -21.52 -17.29 -21.39
N GLY A 352 -20.31 -16.74 -21.47
CA GLY A 352 -20.06 -15.31 -21.19
C GLY A 352 -20.18 -14.87 -19.72
N GLY A 353 -20.26 -15.81 -18.77
CA GLY A 353 -20.26 -15.49 -17.34
C GLY A 353 -18.92 -14.92 -16.87
N GLU A 354 -18.90 -13.67 -16.39
CA GLU A 354 -17.68 -12.99 -15.95
C GLU A 354 -16.96 -13.71 -14.80
N TYR A 355 -15.63 -13.87 -14.92
CA TYR A 355 -14.75 -14.72 -14.12
C TYR A 355 -15.09 -16.24 -14.14
N ARG A 356 -16.13 -16.64 -14.88
CA ARG A 356 -16.64 -18.00 -15.06
C ARG A 356 -16.43 -18.47 -16.50
N GLU A 357 -15.56 -17.81 -17.28
CA GLU A 357 -15.46 -18.00 -18.72
C GLU A 357 -14.74 -19.29 -19.12
N TYR A 358 -13.93 -19.87 -18.23
CA TYR A 358 -13.32 -21.19 -18.43
C TYR A 358 -14.41 -22.28 -18.46
N ILE A 359 -14.36 -23.16 -19.46
CA ILE A 359 -15.26 -24.32 -19.53
C ILE A 359 -15.02 -25.30 -18.37
N TRP A 360 -16.07 -26.02 -17.96
CA TRP A 360 -16.03 -26.90 -16.78
C TRP A 360 -14.86 -27.90 -16.74
N PRO A 361 -14.36 -28.52 -17.84
CA PRO A 361 -13.22 -29.43 -17.78
C PRO A 361 -11.91 -28.73 -17.39
N VAL A 362 -11.77 -27.46 -17.80
CA VAL A 362 -10.61 -26.62 -17.46
C VAL A 362 -10.73 -26.16 -16.00
N MET A 363 -11.90 -25.69 -15.58
CA MET A 363 -12.12 -25.24 -14.20
C MET A 363 -12.00 -26.40 -13.19
N LEU A 364 -12.34 -27.63 -13.58
CA LEU A 364 -12.15 -28.83 -12.75
C LEU A 364 -10.69 -29.03 -12.33
N LEU A 365 -9.71 -28.70 -13.18
CA LEU A 365 -8.29 -28.75 -12.83
C LEU A 365 -7.96 -27.75 -11.72
N PHE A 366 -8.45 -26.51 -11.84
CA PHE A 366 -8.30 -25.49 -10.79
C PHE A 366 -8.95 -25.96 -9.48
N ALA A 367 -10.21 -26.40 -9.53
CA ALA A 367 -10.95 -26.90 -8.39
C ALA A 367 -10.24 -28.06 -7.68
N ALA A 368 -9.69 -29.03 -8.43
CA ALA A 368 -8.90 -30.12 -7.88
C ALA A 368 -7.64 -29.63 -7.14
N GLY A 369 -6.93 -28.64 -7.70
CA GLY A 369 -5.78 -28.01 -7.03
C GLY A 369 -6.15 -27.27 -5.74
N ILE A 370 -7.31 -26.59 -5.71
CA ILE A 370 -7.84 -25.93 -4.52
C ILE A 370 -8.26 -26.97 -3.46
N VAL A 371 -8.94 -28.05 -3.84
CA VAL A 371 -9.31 -29.17 -2.94
C VAL A 371 -8.07 -29.84 -2.34
N MET A 372 -7.04 -30.14 -3.15
CA MET A 372 -5.77 -30.66 -2.64
C MET A 372 -5.13 -29.70 -1.62
N THR A 373 -5.16 -28.40 -1.89
CA THR A 373 -4.62 -27.38 -0.97
C THR A 373 -5.42 -27.32 0.33
N LEU A 374 -6.76 -27.43 0.28
CA LEU A 374 -7.61 -27.51 1.47
C LEU A 374 -7.21 -28.69 2.35
N VAL A 375 -7.08 -29.89 1.76
CA VAL A 375 -6.72 -31.11 2.49
C VAL A 375 -5.37 -30.96 3.19
N ILE A 376 -4.35 -30.40 2.51
CA ILE A 376 -3.03 -30.15 3.13
C ILE A 376 -3.15 -29.16 4.29
N PHE A 377 -3.88 -28.06 4.12
CA PHE A 377 -4.01 -27.03 5.14
C PHE A 377 -4.78 -27.54 6.36
N LEU A 378 -5.89 -28.25 6.17
CA LEU A 378 -6.64 -28.89 7.27
C LEU A 378 -5.78 -29.92 8.01
N GLN A 379 -5.06 -30.80 7.30
CA GLN A 379 -4.13 -31.75 7.93
C GLN A 379 -2.99 -31.05 8.69
N THR A 380 -2.51 -29.91 8.18
CA THR A 380 -1.46 -29.11 8.85
C THR A 380 -2.01 -28.47 10.14
N ILE A 381 -3.24 -27.94 10.10
CA ILE A 381 -3.91 -27.30 11.26
C ILE A 381 -4.36 -28.34 12.30
N ALA A 382 -4.70 -29.56 11.88
CA ALA A 382 -4.97 -30.69 12.77
C ALA A 382 -3.69 -31.14 13.54
N ARG A 383 -2.52 -31.01 12.91
CA ARG A 383 -1.19 -31.31 13.49
C ARG A 383 -0.53 -30.09 14.16
N ARG A 384 -1.30 -29.04 14.48
CA ARG A 384 -0.78 -27.83 15.14
C ARG A 384 -0.31 -28.14 16.56
N THR A 385 0.70 -27.42 17.06
CA THR A 385 1.09 -27.48 18.48
C THR A 385 0.46 -26.37 19.32
N THR A 386 -0.25 -25.42 18.69
CA THR A 386 -0.95 -24.33 19.38
C THR A 386 -2.34 -24.78 19.81
N LYS A 387 -2.77 -24.44 21.03
CA LYS A 387 -4.13 -24.76 21.49
C LYS A 387 -5.17 -24.14 20.56
N GLU A 388 -5.11 -22.82 20.41
CA GLU A 388 -5.99 -22.06 19.53
C GLU A 388 -5.51 -22.07 18.07
N ILE A 389 -6.45 -21.94 17.14
CA ILE A 389 -6.16 -21.70 15.73
C ILE A 389 -6.04 -20.18 15.53
N TYR A 390 -4.89 -19.69 15.10
CA TYR A 390 -4.68 -18.26 14.88
C TYR A 390 -5.58 -17.72 13.76
N ILE A 391 -6.08 -16.49 13.91
CA ILE A 391 -7.12 -15.92 13.05
C ILE A 391 -6.77 -15.89 11.56
N SER A 392 -5.49 -15.75 11.20
CA SER A 392 -5.01 -15.85 9.81
C SER A 392 -5.45 -17.14 9.12
N ASN A 393 -5.41 -18.28 9.83
CA ASN A 393 -5.88 -19.56 9.30
C ASN A 393 -7.40 -19.61 9.12
N TRP A 394 -8.18 -18.90 9.94
CA TRP A 394 -9.64 -18.86 9.79
C TRP A 394 -9.99 -18.25 8.44
N TYR A 395 -9.43 -17.08 8.16
CA TYR A 395 -9.57 -16.37 6.89
C TYR A 395 -9.07 -17.18 5.68
N ILE A 396 -7.87 -17.75 5.75
CA ILE A 396 -7.27 -18.54 4.65
C ILE A 396 -8.08 -19.80 4.34
N VAL A 397 -8.48 -20.56 5.37
CA VAL A 397 -9.22 -21.82 5.17
C VAL A 397 -10.67 -21.56 4.76
N ALA A 398 -11.35 -20.58 5.37
CA ALA A 398 -12.69 -20.19 4.96
C ALA A 398 -12.71 -19.77 3.49
N ALA A 399 -11.70 -19.02 3.02
CA ALA A 399 -11.62 -18.59 1.63
C ALA A 399 -11.52 -19.77 0.65
N ILE A 400 -10.69 -20.76 0.98
CA ILE A 400 -10.57 -22.00 0.19
C ILE A 400 -11.90 -22.77 0.16
N ILE A 401 -12.59 -22.88 1.31
CA ILE A 401 -13.90 -23.53 1.40
C ILE A 401 -14.92 -22.80 0.53
N PHE A 402 -15.02 -21.48 0.62
CA PHE A 402 -15.93 -20.69 -0.22
C PHE A 402 -15.60 -20.80 -1.71
N ALA A 403 -14.32 -20.80 -2.10
CA ALA A 403 -13.90 -20.99 -3.49
C ALA A 403 -14.38 -22.34 -4.06
N ILE A 404 -14.35 -23.41 -3.26
CA ILE A 404 -14.90 -24.72 -3.64
C ILE A 404 -16.43 -24.64 -3.75
N VAL A 405 -17.11 -24.09 -2.75
CA VAL A 405 -18.59 -23.96 -2.74
C VAL A 405 -19.09 -23.17 -3.95
N ILE A 406 -18.52 -22.00 -4.25
CA ILE A 406 -18.96 -21.20 -5.40
C ILE A 406 -18.67 -21.90 -6.73
N THR A 407 -17.57 -22.65 -6.84
CA THR A 407 -17.25 -23.42 -8.06
C THR A 407 -18.25 -24.57 -8.25
N LEU A 408 -18.61 -25.29 -7.20
CA LEU A 408 -19.63 -26.33 -7.27
C LEU A 408 -21.00 -25.74 -7.65
N VAL A 409 -21.42 -24.65 -6.99
CA VAL A 409 -22.71 -23.99 -7.26
C VAL A 409 -22.79 -23.42 -8.69
N ALA A 410 -21.67 -22.97 -9.27
CA ALA A 410 -21.64 -22.27 -10.55
C ALA A 410 -21.34 -23.14 -11.79
N TYR A 411 -20.92 -24.40 -11.60
CA TYR A 411 -20.59 -25.35 -12.68
C TYR A 411 -21.39 -26.65 -12.64
N ILE A 412 -22.18 -26.91 -11.59
CA ILE A 412 -23.14 -28.03 -11.57
C ILE A 412 -24.46 -27.55 -12.19
N PRO A 413 -24.96 -28.19 -13.28
CA PRO A 413 -26.00 -27.60 -14.13
C PRO A 413 -27.44 -27.73 -13.61
N TYR A 414 -27.68 -28.36 -12.45
CA TYR A 414 -29.04 -28.75 -12.03
C TYR A 414 -30.01 -27.58 -11.74
N TRP A 415 -29.53 -26.36 -11.51
CA TRP A 415 -30.35 -25.21 -11.06
C TRP A 415 -30.09 -23.90 -11.82
N GLN A 416 -29.27 -23.92 -12.88
CA GLN A 416 -28.87 -22.71 -13.63
C GLN A 416 -29.74 -22.46 -14.86
N ASN A 417 -31.03 -22.19 -14.66
CA ASN A 417 -31.97 -21.92 -15.76
C ASN A 417 -32.60 -20.52 -15.65
N GLY A 418 -32.67 -19.79 -16.77
CA GLY A 418 -33.30 -18.46 -16.85
C GLY A 418 -32.69 -17.48 -15.84
N LEU A 419 -33.56 -16.82 -15.05
CA LEU A 419 -33.13 -15.90 -13.98
C LEU A 419 -32.22 -16.58 -12.93
N GLY A 420 -32.33 -17.90 -12.76
CA GLY A 420 -31.46 -18.68 -11.87
C GLY A 420 -30.00 -18.63 -12.27
N GLU A 421 -29.70 -18.66 -13.58
CA GLU A 421 -28.32 -18.50 -14.06
C GLU A 421 -27.78 -17.10 -13.75
N THR A 422 -28.56 -16.04 -14.01
CA THR A 422 -28.15 -14.66 -13.72
C THR A 422 -27.90 -14.44 -12.23
N ILE A 423 -28.77 -14.98 -11.37
CA ILE A 423 -28.60 -14.92 -9.91
C ILE A 423 -27.30 -15.65 -9.50
N VAL A 424 -27.10 -16.89 -9.93
CA VAL A 424 -25.90 -17.67 -9.59
C VAL A 424 -24.62 -17.01 -10.12
N GLN A 425 -24.65 -16.41 -11.32
CA GLN A 425 -23.54 -15.66 -11.89
C GLN A 425 -23.20 -14.43 -11.03
N GLY A 426 -24.19 -13.70 -10.51
CA GLY A 426 -23.95 -12.57 -9.60
C GLY A 426 -23.30 -12.99 -8.28
N TYR A 427 -23.81 -14.07 -7.67
CA TYR A 427 -23.18 -14.66 -6.50
C TYR A 427 -21.77 -15.15 -6.79
N TYR A 428 -21.53 -15.91 -7.87
CA TYR A 428 -20.19 -16.38 -8.23
C TYR A 428 -19.20 -15.21 -8.44
N MET A 429 -19.60 -14.20 -9.20
CA MET A 429 -18.79 -13.03 -9.51
C MET A 429 -18.40 -12.26 -8.25
N HIS A 430 -19.37 -11.93 -7.39
CA HIS A 430 -19.11 -11.18 -6.17
C HIS A 430 -18.34 -12.01 -5.14
N GLN A 431 -18.80 -13.22 -4.83
CA GLN A 431 -18.20 -14.11 -3.84
C GLN A 431 -16.78 -14.54 -4.23
N GLY A 432 -16.45 -14.63 -5.53
CA GLY A 432 -15.07 -14.78 -5.99
C GLY A 432 -14.18 -13.65 -5.50
N VAL A 433 -14.60 -12.38 -5.67
CA VAL A 433 -13.83 -11.23 -5.21
C VAL A 433 -13.72 -11.18 -3.67
N GLY A 434 -14.82 -11.32 -2.93
CA GLY A 434 -14.78 -11.18 -1.47
C GLY A 434 -14.39 -12.42 -0.69
N MET A 435 -14.95 -13.58 -1.00
CA MET A 435 -14.71 -14.79 -0.22
C MET A 435 -13.48 -15.54 -0.67
N TRP A 436 -13.13 -15.54 -1.95
CA TRP A 436 -11.84 -16.09 -2.38
C TRP A 436 -10.72 -15.07 -2.22
N PHE A 437 -10.71 -13.96 -2.97
CA PHE A 437 -9.56 -13.05 -2.97
C PHE A 437 -9.41 -12.21 -1.69
N MET A 438 -10.46 -11.48 -1.28
CA MET A 438 -10.38 -10.58 -0.13
C MET A 438 -10.17 -11.33 1.18
N LEU A 439 -11.00 -12.34 1.47
CA LEU A 439 -10.93 -13.11 2.71
C LEU A 439 -9.56 -13.79 2.89
N PHE A 440 -9.03 -14.45 1.84
CA PHE A 440 -7.69 -15.05 1.90
C PHE A 440 -6.61 -13.99 2.15
N THR A 441 -6.68 -12.87 1.43
CA THR A 441 -5.68 -11.80 1.54
C THR A 441 -5.73 -11.09 2.89
N LEU A 442 -6.90 -10.90 3.49
CA LEU A 442 -7.03 -10.44 4.88
C LEU A 442 -6.33 -11.40 5.84
N GLY A 443 -6.46 -12.72 5.63
CA GLY A 443 -5.70 -13.73 6.36
C GLY A 443 -4.18 -13.54 6.24
N ILE A 444 -3.67 -13.28 5.04
CA ILE A 444 -2.25 -12.93 4.78
C ILE A 444 -1.85 -11.68 5.58
N VAL A 445 -2.66 -10.61 5.57
CA VAL A 445 -2.39 -9.36 6.31
C VAL A 445 -2.37 -9.58 7.83
N TYR A 446 -3.32 -10.36 8.37
CA TYR A 446 -3.37 -10.71 9.79
C TYR A 446 -2.10 -11.42 10.29
N TYR A 447 -1.35 -12.08 9.41
CA TYR A 447 -0.03 -12.62 9.74
C TYR A 447 1.10 -11.60 9.51
N PHE A 448 1.23 -11.06 8.29
CA PHE A 448 2.42 -10.29 7.93
C PHE A 448 2.47 -8.90 8.56
N LEU A 449 1.34 -8.20 8.69
CA LEU A 449 1.35 -6.83 9.23
C LEU A 449 1.89 -6.75 10.68
N PRO A 450 1.35 -7.49 11.67
CA PRO A 450 1.91 -7.50 13.03
C PRO A 450 3.36 -7.98 13.05
N GLN A 451 3.71 -8.95 12.19
CA GLN A 451 5.07 -9.46 12.07
C GLN A 451 6.07 -8.42 11.52
N GLN A 452 5.72 -7.65 10.48
CA GLN A 452 6.58 -6.57 9.95
C GLN A 452 6.74 -5.43 10.96
N LEU A 453 5.68 -5.14 11.73
CA LEU A 453 5.71 -4.12 12.77
C LEU A 453 6.40 -4.61 14.06
N ASN A 454 6.60 -5.92 14.21
CA ASN A 454 7.03 -6.58 15.45
C ASN A 454 6.17 -6.10 16.65
N LYS A 455 4.85 -6.19 16.48
CA LYS A 455 3.82 -5.83 17.46
C LYS A 455 2.67 -6.85 17.40
N PRO A 456 1.92 -7.06 18.49
CA PRO A 456 0.64 -7.76 18.42
C PRO A 456 -0.34 -7.00 17.50
N ILE A 457 -1.30 -7.72 16.93
CA ILE A 457 -2.46 -7.11 16.25
C ILE A 457 -3.24 -6.28 17.29
N TYR A 458 -3.78 -5.11 16.90
CA TYR A 458 -4.37 -4.15 17.84
C TYR A 458 -5.52 -4.72 18.69
N SER A 459 -6.46 -5.43 18.07
CA SER A 459 -7.59 -6.05 18.76
C SER A 459 -7.95 -7.39 18.14
N TYR A 460 -7.88 -8.45 18.95
CA TYR A 460 -8.32 -9.78 18.53
C TYR A 460 -9.84 -9.82 18.31
N SER A 461 -10.62 -9.18 19.20
CA SER A 461 -12.09 -9.11 19.10
C SER A 461 -12.58 -8.37 17.86
N LEU A 462 -11.91 -7.28 17.43
CA LEU A 462 -12.22 -6.64 16.14
C LEU A 462 -11.93 -7.57 14.96
N GLY A 463 -10.92 -8.44 15.06
CA GLY A 463 -10.64 -9.46 14.05
C GLY A 463 -11.75 -10.50 13.95
N ILE A 464 -12.25 -11.01 15.10
CA ILE A 464 -13.38 -11.94 15.17
C ILE A 464 -14.65 -11.29 14.62
N LEU A 465 -14.94 -10.06 15.03
CA LEU A 465 -16.10 -9.30 14.54
C LEU A 465 -16.03 -9.14 13.01
N ALA A 466 -14.89 -8.70 12.48
CA ALA A 466 -14.67 -8.57 11.04
C ALA A 466 -14.84 -9.91 10.32
N PHE A 467 -14.34 -11.02 10.86
CA PHE A 467 -14.44 -12.33 10.23
C PHE A 467 -15.90 -12.80 10.08
N TRP A 468 -16.66 -12.79 11.18
CA TRP A 468 -18.04 -13.28 11.16
C TRP A 468 -19.00 -12.34 10.43
N THR A 469 -18.82 -11.02 10.56
CA THR A 469 -19.65 -10.05 9.83
C THR A 469 -19.32 -10.00 8.35
N GLN A 470 -18.07 -10.25 7.94
CA GLN A 470 -17.70 -10.48 6.54
C GLN A 470 -18.44 -11.69 5.97
N ILE A 471 -18.47 -12.81 6.69
CA ILE A 471 -19.21 -14.01 6.25
C ILE A 471 -20.71 -13.73 6.16
N LEU A 472 -21.30 -13.13 7.20
CA LEU A 472 -22.73 -12.83 7.27
C LEU A 472 -23.19 -11.87 6.17
N PHE A 473 -22.54 -10.73 6.02
CA PHE A 473 -23.01 -9.72 5.06
C PHE A 473 -22.60 -10.05 3.64
N TYR A 474 -21.37 -10.49 3.39
CA TYR A 474 -20.88 -10.68 2.03
C TYR A 474 -21.60 -11.83 1.30
N THR A 475 -22.09 -12.85 2.04
CA THR A 475 -22.93 -13.91 1.46
C THR A 475 -24.30 -13.44 0.94
N LEU A 476 -24.75 -12.23 1.27
CA LEU A 476 -26.05 -11.70 0.84
C LEU A 476 -26.00 -10.88 -0.47
N ILE A 477 -24.81 -10.51 -0.94
CA ILE A 477 -24.64 -9.34 -1.82
C ILE A 477 -24.64 -9.65 -3.32
N GLY A 478 -24.59 -10.93 -3.73
CA GLY A 478 -24.36 -11.34 -5.13
C GLY A 478 -25.21 -10.64 -6.19
N THR A 479 -26.46 -10.30 -5.90
CA THR A 479 -27.37 -9.63 -6.84
C THR A 479 -27.25 -8.10 -6.89
N HIS A 480 -26.36 -7.46 -6.13
CA HIS A 480 -26.16 -6.00 -6.18
C HIS A 480 -25.53 -5.52 -7.51
N HIS A 481 -24.95 -6.44 -8.29
CA HIS A 481 -24.49 -6.19 -9.67
C HIS A 481 -25.64 -6.11 -10.67
N PHE A 482 -26.88 -6.40 -10.24
CA PHE A 482 -28.06 -6.53 -11.09
C PHE A 482 -29.24 -5.75 -10.51
N VAL A 483 -28.96 -4.62 -9.84
CA VAL A 483 -29.98 -3.65 -9.44
C VAL A 483 -30.63 -3.07 -10.71
N PHE A 484 -31.96 -2.91 -10.70
CA PHE A 484 -32.80 -2.61 -11.87
C PHE A 484 -32.84 -3.67 -13.00
N SER A 485 -32.30 -4.87 -12.78
CA SER A 485 -32.52 -6.00 -13.69
C SER A 485 -33.89 -6.67 -13.48
N SER A 486 -34.16 -7.72 -14.26
CA SER A 486 -35.30 -8.64 -14.11
C SER A 486 -35.25 -9.54 -12.86
N ILE A 487 -34.18 -9.50 -12.06
CA ILE A 487 -34.10 -10.21 -10.78
C ILE A 487 -35.12 -9.63 -9.78
N PRO A 488 -35.83 -10.44 -8.97
CA PRO A 488 -36.83 -9.95 -8.02
C PRO A 488 -36.36 -8.78 -7.13
N TRP A 489 -37.19 -7.74 -7.04
CA TRP A 489 -36.87 -6.48 -6.34
C TRP A 489 -36.53 -6.65 -4.85
N TRP A 490 -37.14 -7.62 -4.18
CA TRP A 490 -36.82 -7.96 -2.80
C TRP A 490 -35.39 -8.48 -2.67
N LEU A 491 -34.92 -9.31 -3.61
CA LEU A 491 -33.59 -9.90 -3.60
C LEU A 491 -32.52 -8.84 -3.91
N GLN A 492 -32.81 -7.91 -4.84
CA GLN A 492 -31.98 -6.72 -5.04
C GLN A 492 -31.88 -5.90 -3.74
N THR A 493 -32.99 -5.72 -3.02
CA THR A 493 -33.03 -4.95 -1.76
C THR A 493 -32.20 -5.61 -0.65
N VAL A 494 -32.28 -6.94 -0.50
CA VAL A 494 -31.44 -7.71 0.45
C VAL A 494 -29.95 -7.51 0.15
N ALA A 495 -29.54 -7.55 -1.12
CA ALA A 495 -28.15 -7.35 -1.50
C ALA A 495 -27.66 -5.91 -1.24
N ILE A 496 -28.52 -4.90 -1.36
CA ILE A 496 -28.21 -3.51 -0.98
C ILE A 496 -28.05 -3.38 0.54
N VAL A 497 -28.93 -4.00 1.34
CA VAL A 497 -28.81 -4.02 2.81
C VAL A 497 -27.54 -4.75 3.25
N GLY A 498 -27.20 -5.88 2.62
CA GLY A 498 -25.92 -6.56 2.80
C GLY A 498 -24.72 -5.66 2.45
N SER A 499 -24.81 -4.92 1.33
CA SER A 499 -23.78 -3.97 0.90
C SER A 499 -23.58 -2.83 1.90
N ALA A 500 -24.63 -2.36 2.56
CA ALA A 500 -24.51 -1.40 3.66
C ALA A 500 -23.91 -2.05 4.92
N GLY A 501 -24.32 -3.27 5.25
CA GLY A 501 -23.79 -4.06 6.37
C GLY A 501 -22.28 -4.31 6.28
N MET A 502 -21.72 -4.37 5.07
CA MET A 502 -20.27 -4.48 4.83
C MET A 502 -19.43 -3.35 5.43
N ALA A 503 -20.02 -2.20 5.76
CA ALA A 503 -19.32 -1.18 6.53
C ALA A 503 -18.77 -1.73 7.87
N ILE A 504 -19.47 -2.66 8.52
CA ILE A 504 -19.06 -3.24 9.81
C ILE A 504 -17.72 -4.00 9.70
N PRO A 505 -17.57 -5.05 8.87
CA PRO A 505 -16.30 -5.76 8.73
C PRO A 505 -15.19 -4.88 8.13
N VAL A 506 -15.51 -4.00 7.18
CA VAL A 506 -14.52 -3.09 6.56
C VAL A 506 -13.95 -2.10 7.57
N ILE A 507 -14.79 -1.44 8.37
CA ILE A 507 -14.35 -0.51 9.42
C ILE A 507 -13.60 -1.27 10.52
N ALA A 508 -14.11 -2.42 10.96
CA ALA A 508 -13.47 -3.23 12.00
C ALA A 508 -12.06 -3.71 11.58
N GLY A 509 -11.93 -4.26 10.37
CA GLY A 509 -10.65 -4.70 9.80
C GLY A 509 -9.68 -3.53 9.59
N THR A 510 -10.14 -2.44 8.96
CA THR A 510 -9.35 -1.22 8.73
C THR A 510 -8.82 -0.65 10.05
N THR A 511 -9.70 -0.47 11.04
CA THR A 511 -9.33 0.05 12.36
C THR A 511 -8.28 -0.85 13.02
N ASN A 512 -8.45 -2.17 12.94
CA ASN A 512 -7.51 -3.13 13.49
C ASN A 512 -6.11 -3.01 12.85
N PHE A 513 -6.05 -2.90 11.52
CA PHE A 513 -4.78 -2.75 10.80
C PHE A 513 -4.12 -1.39 11.04
N ILE A 514 -4.84 -0.27 10.91
CA ILE A 514 -4.30 1.08 11.15
C ILE A 514 -3.83 1.23 12.60
N MET A 515 -4.61 0.79 13.58
CA MET A 515 -4.21 0.90 14.99
C MET A 515 -3.06 -0.03 15.37
N THR A 516 -2.78 -1.08 14.58
CA THR A 516 -1.55 -1.89 14.76
C THR A 516 -0.28 -1.08 14.46
N PHE A 517 -0.35 -0.02 13.63
CA PHE A 517 0.75 0.95 13.44
C PHE A 517 0.92 1.93 14.62
N LYS A 518 0.01 1.96 15.62
CA LYS A 518 0.08 2.91 16.74
C LYS A 518 1.41 2.79 17.48
N GLY A 519 2.14 3.90 17.60
CA GLY A 519 3.50 3.93 18.16
C GLY A 519 4.53 3.09 17.36
N ALA A 520 4.31 2.87 16.07
CA ALA A 520 5.22 2.17 15.15
C ALA A 520 5.36 2.86 13.78
N TRP A 521 4.65 3.98 13.54
CA TRP A 521 4.70 4.77 12.29
C TRP A 521 6.12 5.08 11.80
N TYR A 522 7.09 5.25 12.70
CA TYR A 522 8.50 5.45 12.34
C TYR A 522 9.11 4.30 11.52
N LYS A 523 8.55 3.08 11.56
CA LYS A 523 9.05 1.93 10.79
C LYS A 523 8.71 2.00 9.29
N ILE A 524 7.73 2.81 8.88
CA ILE A 524 7.32 2.90 7.46
C ILE A 524 8.44 3.49 6.59
N LYS A 525 9.13 4.51 7.07
CA LYS A 525 10.32 5.07 6.39
C LYS A 525 11.50 4.09 6.33
N ASP A 526 11.61 3.21 7.34
CA ASP A 526 12.73 2.28 7.53
C ASP A 526 12.50 0.90 6.85
N SER A 527 11.30 0.65 6.30
CA SER A 527 10.90 -0.64 5.69
C SER A 527 10.45 -0.48 4.22
N TYR A 528 10.64 -1.53 3.42
CA TYR A 528 10.12 -1.63 2.05
C TYR A 528 8.72 -2.21 1.97
N THR A 529 8.34 -3.08 2.92
CA THR A 529 7.07 -3.83 2.92
C THR A 529 5.92 -3.02 3.51
N LEU A 530 6.20 -2.26 4.59
CA LEU A 530 5.18 -1.48 5.31
C LEU A 530 4.47 -0.41 4.47
N PRO A 531 5.12 0.31 3.51
CA PRO A 531 4.40 1.20 2.59
C PRO A 531 3.34 0.48 1.75
N PHE A 532 3.63 -0.73 1.23
CA PHE A 532 2.65 -1.51 0.48
C PHE A 532 1.49 -1.97 1.37
N PHE A 533 1.76 -2.45 2.58
CA PHE A 533 0.70 -2.77 3.55
C PHE A 533 -0.17 -1.55 3.88
N LEU A 534 0.43 -0.38 4.12
CA LEU A 534 -0.33 0.82 4.45
C LEU A 534 -1.24 1.27 3.30
N VAL A 535 -0.73 1.26 2.05
CA VAL A 535 -1.53 1.57 0.86
C VAL A 535 -2.66 0.54 0.67
N GLY A 536 -2.37 -0.75 0.83
CA GLY A 536 -3.39 -1.81 0.78
C GLY A 536 -4.48 -1.64 1.84
N VAL A 537 -4.14 -1.19 3.07
CA VAL A 537 -5.13 -0.87 4.12
C VAL A 537 -5.96 0.37 3.77
N ILE A 538 -5.35 1.39 3.17
CA ILE A 538 -6.08 2.59 2.71
C ILE A 538 -7.08 2.20 1.62
N PHE A 539 -6.67 1.44 0.60
CA PHE A 539 -7.59 0.97 -0.44
C PHE A 539 -8.57 -0.08 0.07
N TYR A 540 -8.23 -0.88 1.08
CA TYR A 540 -9.19 -1.79 1.72
C TYR A 540 -10.37 -1.01 2.29
N PHE A 541 -10.10 0.12 2.95
CA PHE A 541 -11.16 1.02 3.37
C PHE A 541 -11.87 1.67 2.18
N THR A 542 -11.13 2.37 1.30
CA THR A 542 -11.77 3.23 0.29
C THR A 542 -12.43 2.45 -0.83
N GLY A 543 -11.79 1.42 -1.36
CA GLY A 543 -12.37 0.55 -2.38
C GLY A 543 -13.58 -0.23 -1.89
N SER A 544 -13.52 -0.82 -0.69
CA SER A 544 -14.67 -1.58 -0.17
C SER A 544 -15.85 -0.69 0.21
N MET A 545 -15.62 0.48 0.82
CA MET A 545 -16.69 1.45 1.09
C MET A 545 -17.27 2.07 -0.20
N GLN A 546 -16.48 2.16 -1.29
CA GLN A 546 -16.99 2.57 -2.59
C GLN A 546 -17.94 1.53 -3.18
N GLY A 547 -17.67 0.23 -2.98
CA GLY A 547 -18.58 -0.85 -3.38
C GLY A 547 -19.94 -0.77 -2.67
N THR A 548 -19.97 -0.36 -1.40
CA THR A 548 -21.21 0.00 -0.70
C THR A 548 -21.94 1.18 -1.36
N ALA A 549 -21.19 2.21 -1.78
CA ALA A 549 -21.77 3.38 -2.45
C ALA A 549 -22.31 3.07 -3.87
N GLU A 550 -21.70 2.14 -4.60
CA GLU A 550 -22.16 1.66 -5.92
C GLU A 550 -23.41 0.78 -5.87
N ALA A 551 -23.70 0.18 -4.71
CA ALA A 551 -24.88 -0.66 -4.52
C ALA A 551 -26.18 0.15 -4.36
N PHE A 552 -26.14 1.41 -3.92
CA PHE A 552 -27.37 2.20 -3.74
C PHE A 552 -28.05 2.47 -5.09
N ARG A 553 -29.39 2.40 -5.11
CA ARG A 553 -30.19 2.57 -6.33
C ARG A 553 -29.90 3.88 -7.09
N SER A 554 -29.77 5.01 -6.39
CA SER A 554 -29.57 6.30 -7.07
C SER A 554 -28.20 6.43 -7.75
N THR A 555 -27.14 5.86 -7.17
CA THR A 555 -25.80 5.82 -7.76
C THR A 555 -25.66 4.72 -8.80
N ASN A 556 -26.24 3.54 -8.55
CA ASN A 556 -26.24 2.43 -9.50
C ASN A 556 -26.90 2.84 -10.83
N LEU A 557 -27.99 3.61 -10.79
CA LEU A 557 -28.66 4.17 -11.97
C LEU A 557 -27.74 5.00 -12.88
N ILE A 558 -26.72 5.65 -12.31
CA ILE A 558 -25.75 6.50 -13.03
C ILE A 558 -24.51 5.69 -13.46
N TRP A 559 -24.03 4.78 -12.61
CA TRP A 559 -22.73 4.13 -12.79
C TRP A 559 -22.80 2.73 -13.41
N HIS A 560 -23.93 2.04 -13.36
CA HIS A 560 -24.07 0.71 -13.95
C HIS A 560 -23.90 0.76 -15.49
N PHE A 561 -23.30 -0.29 -16.07
CA PHE A 561 -22.83 -0.35 -17.47
C PHE A 561 -21.84 0.74 -17.92
N THR A 562 -21.32 1.59 -17.03
CA THR A 562 -20.23 2.54 -17.34
C THR A 562 -18.86 1.98 -16.96
N ASP A 563 -17.77 2.64 -17.39
CA ASP A 563 -16.41 2.25 -17.00
C ASP A 563 -16.10 2.55 -15.51
N PHE A 564 -17.07 3.07 -14.73
CA PHE A 564 -16.95 3.29 -13.29
C PHE A 564 -16.71 1.97 -12.55
N THR A 565 -17.49 0.93 -12.87
CA THR A 565 -17.32 -0.42 -12.30
C THR A 565 -15.98 -1.05 -12.72
N VAL A 566 -15.45 -0.72 -13.90
CA VAL A 566 -14.10 -1.15 -14.32
C VAL A 566 -13.03 -0.48 -13.44
N ALA A 567 -13.19 0.83 -13.17
CA ALA A 567 -12.31 1.56 -12.27
C ALA A 567 -12.39 1.05 -10.82
N HIS A 568 -13.59 0.73 -10.33
CA HIS A 568 -13.81 0.11 -9.01
C HIS A 568 -13.08 -1.23 -8.89
N SER A 569 -13.26 -2.12 -9.87
CA SER A 569 -12.63 -3.44 -9.88
C SER A 569 -11.11 -3.36 -9.91
N HIS A 570 -10.54 -2.35 -10.61
CA HIS A 570 -9.11 -2.08 -10.53
C HIS A 570 -8.70 -1.51 -9.17
N LEU A 571 -9.46 -0.56 -8.61
CA LEU A 571 -9.18 0.01 -7.28
C LEU A 571 -9.15 -1.07 -6.19
N THR A 572 -10.06 -2.05 -6.26
CA THR A 572 -10.14 -3.14 -5.29
C THR A 572 -9.13 -4.26 -5.56
N MET A 573 -9.13 -4.88 -6.75
CA MET A 573 -8.21 -5.99 -7.04
C MET A 573 -6.75 -5.54 -7.10
N TYR A 574 -6.46 -4.38 -7.68
CA TYR A 574 -5.10 -3.86 -7.73
C TYR A 574 -4.72 -3.18 -6.41
N GLY A 575 -5.49 -2.16 -6.00
CA GLY A 575 -5.19 -1.33 -4.84
C GLY A 575 -5.17 -2.09 -3.52
N ILE A 576 -5.97 -3.15 -3.38
CA ILE A 576 -6.02 -3.98 -2.17
C ILE A 576 -5.22 -5.26 -2.36
N ILE A 577 -5.65 -6.14 -3.27
CA ILE A 577 -5.10 -7.50 -3.36
C ILE A 577 -3.65 -7.47 -3.84
N CYS A 578 -3.34 -6.82 -4.98
CA CYS A 578 -1.96 -6.76 -5.47
C CYS A 578 -1.00 -6.08 -4.49
N PHE A 579 -1.39 -4.95 -3.87
CA PHE A 579 -0.55 -4.29 -2.85
C PHE A 579 -0.27 -5.18 -1.64
N PHE A 580 -1.26 -5.91 -1.11
CA PHE A 580 -1.03 -6.86 -0.03
C PHE A 580 -0.20 -8.08 -0.43
N LEU A 581 -0.41 -8.61 -1.64
CA LEU A 581 0.41 -9.70 -2.17
C LEU A 581 1.86 -9.26 -2.36
N TRP A 582 2.14 -8.10 -2.96
CA TRP A 582 3.49 -7.56 -3.05
C TRP A 582 4.12 -7.33 -1.68
N ALA A 583 3.37 -6.79 -0.71
CA ALA A 583 3.86 -6.58 0.65
C ALA A 583 4.26 -7.92 1.33
N GLY A 584 3.46 -8.97 1.15
CA GLY A 584 3.76 -10.33 1.60
C GLY A 584 4.94 -10.97 0.86
N ILE A 585 5.02 -10.80 -0.46
CA ILE A 585 6.09 -11.35 -1.31
C ILE A 585 7.45 -10.74 -0.96
N TYR A 586 7.54 -9.41 -0.86
CA TYR A 586 8.74 -8.71 -0.39
C TYR A 586 9.08 -9.03 1.09
N ALA A 587 8.10 -9.48 1.89
CA ALA A 587 8.35 -9.96 3.25
C ALA A 587 8.83 -11.42 3.33
N VAL A 588 8.43 -12.28 2.38
CA VAL A 588 8.74 -13.72 2.38
C VAL A 588 10.03 -14.04 1.65
N ILE A 589 10.20 -13.57 0.40
CA ILE A 589 11.29 -14.08 -0.46
C ILE A 589 12.68 -13.82 0.14
N PRO A 590 13.01 -12.64 0.69
CA PRO A 590 14.31 -12.43 1.35
C PRO A 590 14.58 -13.39 2.52
N ARG A 591 13.53 -13.91 3.18
CA ARG A 591 13.67 -14.90 4.26
C ARG A 591 13.86 -16.33 3.74
N LEU A 592 13.36 -16.64 2.53
CA LEU A 592 13.56 -17.93 1.88
C LEU A 592 14.89 -18.02 1.13
N THR A 593 15.42 -16.88 0.66
CA THR A 593 16.60 -16.83 -0.22
C THR A 593 17.83 -16.14 0.37
N GLY A 594 17.68 -15.42 1.48
CA GLY A 594 18.72 -14.58 2.08
C GLY A 594 19.03 -13.28 1.30
N LYS A 595 18.26 -12.95 0.25
CA LYS A 595 18.61 -11.89 -0.72
C LYS A 595 17.52 -10.83 -0.81
N GLU A 596 17.93 -9.58 -0.90
CA GLU A 596 17.04 -8.43 -1.06
C GLU A 596 17.15 -7.81 -2.45
N ALA A 597 16.04 -7.27 -2.97
CA ALA A 597 16.03 -6.51 -4.21
C ALA A 597 16.60 -5.09 -4.01
N PRO A 598 17.11 -4.43 -5.06
CA PRO A 598 17.61 -3.07 -4.96
C PRO A 598 16.51 -2.10 -4.51
N GLN A 599 16.84 -1.24 -3.57
CA GLN A 599 15.88 -0.37 -2.89
C GLN A 599 15.21 0.64 -3.85
N ILE A 600 15.96 1.10 -4.85
CA ILE A 600 15.52 2.02 -5.88
C ILE A 600 14.46 1.37 -6.77
N THR A 601 14.65 0.12 -7.18
CA THR A 601 13.70 -0.61 -8.03
C THR A 601 12.46 -1.09 -7.27
N ILE A 602 12.55 -1.35 -5.96
CA ILE A 602 11.35 -1.51 -5.12
C ILE A 602 10.57 -0.19 -5.01
N GLY A 603 11.28 0.94 -4.86
CA GLY A 603 10.68 2.26 -4.84
C GLY A 603 10.00 2.64 -6.16
N ALA A 604 10.64 2.33 -7.30
CA ALA A 604 10.08 2.52 -8.64
C ALA A 604 8.79 1.71 -8.81
N HIS A 605 8.81 0.41 -8.50
CA HIS A 605 7.63 -0.44 -8.48
C HIS A 605 6.49 0.17 -7.64
N PHE A 606 6.76 0.56 -6.38
CA PHE A 606 5.75 1.16 -5.51
C PHE A 606 5.09 2.43 -6.10
N TRP A 607 5.90 3.37 -6.58
CA TRP A 607 5.38 4.66 -7.07
C TRP A 607 4.68 4.52 -8.42
N LEU A 608 5.21 3.70 -9.33
CA LEU A 608 4.58 3.44 -10.63
C LEU A 608 3.24 2.72 -10.47
N ALA A 609 3.16 1.72 -9.58
CA ALA A 609 1.92 1.03 -9.26
C ALA A 609 0.88 1.99 -8.65
N LEU A 610 1.27 2.82 -7.68
CA LEU A 610 0.35 3.73 -6.98
C LEU A 610 -0.12 4.89 -7.88
N VAL A 611 0.81 5.58 -8.56
CA VAL A 611 0.47 6.72 -9.43
C VAL A 611 -0.28 6.24 -10.67
N GLY A 612 0.15 5.11 -11.26
CA GLY A 612 -0.55 4.47 -12.37
C GLY A 612 -1.99 4.12 -12.03
N LEU A 613 -2.22 3.50 -10.86
CA LEU A 613 -3.58 3.21 -10.38
C LEU A 613 -4.44 4.49 -10.26
N MET A 614 -3.90 5.59 -9.73
CA MET A 614 -4.65 6.85 -9.61
C MET A 614 -4.95 7.52 -10.96
N PHE A 615 -4.01 7.44 -11.92
CA PHE A 615 -4.24 7.93 -13.29
C PHE A 615 -5.20 7.02 -14.07
N TYR A 616 -5.29 5.74 -13.71
CA TYR A 616 -6.29 4.83 -14.23
C TYR A 616 -7.69 5.13 -13.67
N THR A 617 -7.85 5.11 -12.35
CA THR A 617 -9.19 5.05 -11.73
C THR A 617 -9.89 6.39 -11.65
N VAL A 618 -9.19 7.46 -11.23
CA VAL A 618 -9.83 8.77 -10.96
C VAL A 618 -10.42 9.39 -12.24
N PRO A 619 -9.70 9.47 -13.38
CA PRO A 619 -10.26 9.99 -14.62
C PRO A 619 -11.38 9.11 -15.16
N LEU A 620 -11.24 7.77 -15.05
CA LEU A 620 -12.22 6.83 -15.56
C LEU A 620 -13.55 6.90 -14.79
N MET A 621 -13.52 7.03 -13.46
CA MET A 621 -14.72 7.25 -12.63
C MET A 621 -15.41 8.59 -12.94
N TYR A 622 -14.63 9.66 -13.10
CA TYR A 622 -15.18 10.97 -13.44
C TYR A 622 -15.86 10.97 -14.82
N GLY A 623 -15.15 10.52 -15.86
CA GLY A 623 -15.70 10.41 -17.22
C GLY A 623 -16.93 9.50 -17.28
N SER A 624 -16.90 8.38 -16.56
CA SER A 624 -18.02 7.44 -16.50
C SER A 624 -19.26 8.04 -15.84
N THR A 625 -19.08 8.88 -14.81
CA THR A 625 -20.19 9.61 -14.19
C THR A 625 -20.82 10.57 -15.21
N LEU A 626 -20.01 11.30 -16.00
CA LEU A 626 -20.53 12.16 -17.08
C LEU A 626 -21.26 11.36 -18.17
N LYS A 627 -20.73 10.19 -18.56
CA LYS A 627 -21.37 9.27 -19.52
C LYS A 627 -22.73 8.76 -19.03
N GLY A 628 -22.83 8.37 -17.76
CA GLY A 628 -24.10 7.98 -17.14
C GLY A 628 -25.16 9.10 -17.16
N LEU A 629 -24.75 10.34 -16.92
CA LEU A 629 -25.66 11.50 -16.99
C LEU A 629 -26.16 11.78 -18.41
N LEU A 630 -25.29 11.70 -19.42
CA LEU A 630 -25.70 11.83 -20.82
C LEU A 630 -26.73 10.77 -21.21
N TRP A 631 -26.61 9.54 -20.69
CA TRP A 631 -27.61 8.49 -20.89
C TRP A 631 -28.93 8.79 -20.16
N MET A 632 -28.90 9.30 -18.93
CA MET A 632 -30.11 9.74 -18.21
C MET A 632 -30.80 10.95 -18.88
N GLU A 633 -30.05 11.82 -19.55
CA GLU A 633 -30.57 12.91 -20.39
C GLU A 633 -31.16 12.43 -21.74
N GLY A 634 -31.06 11.13 -22.07
CA GLY A 634 -31.53 10.58 -23.34
C GLY A 634 -30.68 10.98 -24.56
N LYS A 635 -29.41 11.37 -24.34
CA LYS A 635 -28.50 11.72 -25.44
C LYS A 635 -28.15 10.50 -26.30
N PRO A 636 -27.83 10.68 -27.60
CA PRO A 636 -27.32 9.61 -28.44
C PRO A 636 -26.13 8.87 -27.79
N PHE A 637 -26.15 7.54 -27.84
CA PHE A 637 -25.12 6.70 -27.21
C PHE A 637 -23.68 7.07 -27.66
N ILE A 638 -23.53 7.47 -28.93
CA ILE A 638 -22.26 7.87 -29.53
C ILE A 638 -21.65 9.12 -28.84
N ASP A 639 -22.46 10.04 -28.34
CA ASP A 639 -21.98 11.22 -27.60
C ASP A 639 -21.25 10.79 -26.33
N GLY A 640 -21.80 9.78 -25.63
CA GLY A 640 -21.18 9.17 -24.45
C GLY A 640 -19.87 8.43 -24.78
N VAL A 641 -19.76 7.83 -25.97
CA VAL A 641 -18.52 7.20 -26.47
C VAL A 641 -17.46 8.26 -26.78
N ILE A 642 -17.80 9.30 -27.53
CA ILE A 642 -16.91 10.42 -27.88
C ILE A 642 -16.43 11.13 -26.60
N LYS A 643 -17.34 11.35 -25.63
CA LYS A 643 -17.01 11.94 -24.32
C LYS A 643 -15.99 11.12 -23.54
N MET A 644 -15.94 9.79 -23.72
CA MET A 644 -15.03 8.90 -22.99
C MET A 644 -13.60 8.85 -23.53
N ALA A 645 -13.37 9.21 -24.80
CA ALA A 645 -12.05 9.14 -25.43
C ALA A 645 -10.87 9.72 -24.60
N PRO A 646 -10.93 10.95 -24.04
CA PRO A 646 -9.84 11.47 -23.20
C PRO A 646 -9.65 10.70 -21.89
N TYR A 647 -10.70 10.09 -21.33
CA TYR A 647 -10.61 9.32 -20.10
C TYR A 647 -10.04 7.91 -20.34
N TRP A 648 -10.30 7.32 -21.52
CA TRP A 648 -9.62 6.10 -21.95
C TRP A 648 -8.13 6.32 -22.26
N LEU A 649 -7.75 7.50 -22.76
CA LEU A 649 -6.33 7.88 -22.88
C LEU A 649 -5.63 7.94 -21.51
N TRP A 650 -6.24 8.61 -20.51
CA TRP A 650 -5.70 8.60 -19.15
C TRP A 650 -5.63 7.20 -18.54
N ARG A 651 -6.62 6.35 -18.83
CA ARG A 651 -6.63 4.94 -18.44
C ARG A 651 -5.45 4.17 -19.04
N ALA A 652 -5.13 4.37 -20.32
CA ALA A 652 -3.94 3.79 -20.96
C ALA A 652 -2.63 4.33 -20.35
N ILE A 653 -2.52 5.64 -20.08
CA ILE A 653 -1.35 6.21 -19.41
C ILE A 653 -1.16 5.61 -18.01
N GLY A 654 -2.24 5.47 -17.24
CA GLY A 654 -2.22 4.81 -15.92
C GLY A 654 -1.85 3.33 -16.01
N GLY A 655 -2.42 2.62 -16.98
CA GLY A 655 -2.12 1.21 -17.30
C GLY A 655 -0.65 0.99 -17.65
N SER A 656 -0.08 1.81 -18.53
CA SER A 656 1.35 1.81 -18.90
C SER A 656 2.26 1.97 -17.67
N LEU A 657 1.91 2.86 -16.73
CA LEU A 657 2.66 3.02 -15.47
C LEU A 657 2.52 1.78 -14.57
N MET A 658 1.31 1.22 -14.45
CA MET A 658 1.06 -0.03 -13.70
C MET A 658 1.84 -1.20 -14.30
N TRP A 659 1.82 -1.38 -15.62
CA TRP A 659 2.53 -2.42 -16.35
C TRP A 659 4.05 -2.30 -16.20
N LEU A 660 4.61 -1.08 -16.34
CA LEU A 660 6.02 -0.81 -16.08
C LEU A 660 6.41 -1.15 -14.63
N SER A 661 5.50 -0.91 -13.67
CA SER A 661 5.72 -1.31 -12.28
C SER A 661 5.89 -2.84 -12.12
N HIS A 662 5.16 -3.64 -12.90
CA HIS A 662 5.27 -5.10 -12.87
C HIS A 662 6.60 -5.60 -13.45
N LEU A 663 7.16 -4.90 -14.44
CA LEU A 663 8.52 -5.18 -14.92
C LEU A 663 9.57 -4.93 -13.83
N PHE A 664 9.44 -3.84 -13.06
CA PHE A 664 10.29 -3.61 -11.89
C PHE A 664 10.09 -4.66 -10.79
N PHE A 665 8.85 -5.10 -10.54
CA PHE A 665 8.56 -6.20 -9.61
C PHE A 665 9.20 -7.52 -10.07
N ALA A 666 9.06 -7.90 -11.34
CA ALA A 666 9.65 -9.11 -11.90
C ALA A 666 11.20 -9.08 -11.88
N TYR A 667 11.79 -7.91 -12.16
CA TYR A 667 13.23 -7.71 -11.96
C TYR A 667 13.64 -7.88 -10.49
N ASN A 668 12.86 -7.34 -9.55
CA ASN A 668 13.12 -7.52 -8.13
C ASN A 668 13.00 -8.99 -7.69
N MET A 669 11.98 -9.70 -8.17
CA MET A 669 11.80 -11.15 -7.98
C MET A 669 13.03 -11.93 -8.44
N TYR A 670 13.45 -11.71 -9.70
CA TYR A 670 14.67 -12.30 -10.27
C TYR A 670 15.91 -12.03 -9.41
N LYS A 671 16.11 -10.76 -8.98
CA LYS A 671 17.24 -10.36 -8.12
C LYS A 671 17.23 -11.01 -6.74
N MET A 672 16.06 -11.31 -6.17
CA MET A 672 15.94 -12.02 -4.89
C MET A 672 16.05 -13.54 -5.02
N MET A 673 15.73 -14.11 -6.20
CA MET A 673 15.79 -15.55 -6.44
C MET A 673 17.19 -16.02 -6.88
N VAL A 674 17.78 -15.38 -7.89
CA VAL A 674 19.02 -15.84 -8.53
C VAL A 674 20.19 -15.91 -7.56
N ALA A 675 20.94 -17.01 -7.59
CA ALA A 675 22.22 -17.12 -6.91
C ALA A 675 23.29 -16.34 -7.69
N LYS A 676 23.66 -15.16 -7.20
CA LYS A 676 25.03 -14.69 -7.37
C LYS A 676 25.82 -15.12 -6.13
N PRO A 677 26.99 -15.75 -6.26
CA PRO A 677 27.88 -15.88 -5.12
C PRO A 677 28.28 -14.46 -4.69
N VAL A 678 27.78 -14.05 -3.52
CA VAL A 678 28.34 -12.89 -2.83
C VAL A 678 29.63 -13.42 -2.23
N VAL A 679 30.74 -13.10 -2.87
CA VAL A 679 32.09 -13.43 -2.41
C VAL A 679 32.31 -12.63 -1.12
N ASP A 680 32.00 -13.22 0.03
CA ASP A 680 32.40 -12.63 1.30
C ASP A 680 33.92 -12.66 1.34
N VAL A 681 34.54 -11.47 1.36
CA VAL A 681 35.98 -11.31 1.28
C VAL A 681 36.67 -12.01 2.45
N ARG A 682 36.03 -12.10 3.62
CA ARG A 682 36.56 -12.76 4.82
C ARG A 682 36.49 -14.27 4.68
N GLU A 683 35.33 -14.80 4.32
CA GLU A 683 35.15 -16.26 4.13
C GLU A 683 36.02 -16.78 2.98
N THR A 684 36.09 -16.02 1.88
CA THR A 684 36.92 -16.35 0.72
C THR A 684 38.42 -16.19 1.03
N ALA A 685 38.82 -15.22 1.86
CA ALA A 685 40.19 -15.12 2.34
C ALA A 685 40.57 -16.31 3.23
N ILE A 686 39.70 -16.72 4.16
CA ILE A 686 39.91 -17.90 5.01
C ILE A 686 39.98 -19.17 4.15
N GLN A 687 39.12 -19.33 3.15
CA GLN A 687 39.18 -20.45 2.20
C GLN A 687 40.48 -20.44 1.36
N LYS A 688 41.00 -19.26 1.00
CA LYS A 688 42.30 -19.14 0.31
C LYS A 688 43.50 -19.42 1.22
N LEU A 689 43.44 -19.00 2.48
CA LEU A 689 44.48 -19.25 3.48
C LEU A 689 44.54 -20.74 3.87
N ASN A 690 43.38 -21.41 3.90
CA ASN A 690 43.27 -22.84 4.23
C ASN A 690 43.35 -23.75 2.99
N GLY A 691 43.55 -23.20 1.80
CA GLY A 691 43.73 -23.95 0.55
C GLY A 691 45.19 -24.35 0.31
N PRO A 692 45.47 -25.36 -0.52
CA PRO A 692 46.82 -25.90 -0.75
C PRO A 692 47.71 -25.00 -1.65
N THR A 693 47.59 -23.68 -1.53
CA THR A 693 48.45 -22.68 -2.20
C THR A 693 49.30 -21.90 -1.19
N ALA A 694 49.71 -22.58 -0.11
CA ALA A 694 50.68 -22.11 0.88
C ALA A 694 52.06 -22.76 0.68
N SER A 695 52.53 -22.81 -0.56
CA SER A 695 53.89 -23.25 -0.89
C SER A 695 54.50 -22.39 -2.00
N THR A 696 55.68 -21.83 -1.71
CA THR A 696 56.65 -21.25 -2.66
C THR A 696 56.17 -20.12 -3.59
N HIS A 697 56.15 -18.90 -3.05
CA HIS A 697 56.80 -17.79 -3.76
C HIS A 697 58.21 -17.62 -3.17
N SER A 698 59.18 -18.32 -3.77
CA SER A 698 60.61 -18.06 -3.56
C SER A 698 61.01 -16.80 -4.32
N ILE A 699 61.77 -15.91 -3.65
CA ILE A 699 62.34 -14.71 -4.24
C ILE A 699 63.50 -15.10 -5.17
N VAL A 700 63.33 -14.89 -6.48
CA VAL A 700 64.35 -14.43 -7.45
C VAL A 700 63.62 -13.59 -8.50
#